data_AF-A0A8J9YR60-F1
#
_entry.id   AF-A0A8J9YR60-F1
#
_cell.length_a   1.000
_cell.length_b   1.000
_cell.length_c   1.000
_cell.angle_alpha   90.00
_cell.angle_beta   90.00
_cell.angle_gamma   90.00
#
_symmetry.space_group_name_H-M   'P 1'
#
loop_
_entity.id
_entity.type
_entity.pdbx_description
1 polymer ?
#
loop_
_entity_poly.entity_id
_entity_poly.type
_entity_poly.pdbx_seq_one_letter_code
_entity_poly.pdbx_strand_id
1 'polypeptide(L)'
;MDALYARVSEAIAVIPNNTVVQLFGELPTSGGNDSGKPARAALVSKLKSSTPGRHTEMFGSGDRFVDIFFPHHDSVPYEGDTSLAGLDNNWWSDFSVAALCQAMYNLTKDLRKQLKRDDINNAVNNKNTELKTHSMPFYAKVFSETFIKSTYSTITDKASAKQHYESALTSDAWITAKRAIAAEGMWTDAAWELYHHWVKLHLLGASNEEIDGIIKQVSSKELMIPPEVGVGTWTSYTAWMNPAAITFQDIEGDAANGILKTVPLQVISPGPYPAPPTMMKEENSFEFTADGQPGRGYRTSGGGGGGGGGGGGDIFTSCFSGNTMVLMADGTTLLPICSVEVGQDVFTLQGPRRVAVVSTPRRKGRLLYSINGCSFSFTETHPFVTATGHRDEDGHGLAAVSPRTLVNLVPTLSRLGVAKMEEGTAVMSLKNQEPRPATVSVLDIHPATAENADDYIYDLILEPTEKGFPHYFVGDGTSLFLVASEVPRIEIAPHLATTVLKALHVAHDSLHGRPIQRNNGESPSKVPHVFQLLTPALALVSPLQQAQGVVQQTQDPVPFNIADILKVFVQEKTAPTQTSYRRELGEACEQIATHHGEEIDAMVDLGWRMIGKEEKDGSDEHVLAVSILDIIFHDVPNHSPGERLAVDVEAKAKETSDQAWCEESDEVNSSTFVRHCRRVFYFQDVDVDDESLVEIHFHVHHLGEKRPLPYTARALVPGALEQNYRMFEAILREEDEHEVGLVRFDVRLMSLNVMQEEQKRSKTWSNDDRRVYALDLGQRYGELLKMYLDNSD
;
A
#
# COMPACT_ATOMS: atom_id res chain seq x y z
N MET A 1 -23.76 33.31 50.23
CA MET A 1 -24.56 32.95 49.04
C MET A 1 -25.54 34.05 48.67
N ASP A 2 -26.61 34.29 49.44
CA ASP A 2 -27.65 35.28 49.06
C ASP A 2 -27.11 36.70 48.80
N ALA A 3 -26.15 37.17 49.61
CA ALA A 3 -25.51 38.47 49.42
C ALA A 3 -24.62 38.54 48.17
N LEU A 4 -24.03 37.42 47.73
CA LEU A 4 -23.21 37.35 46.51
C LEU A 4 -24.08 37.30 45.27
N TYR A 5 -25.16 36.50 45.31
CA TYR A 5 -26.18 36.50 44.25
C TYR A 5 -26.87 37.86 44.11
N ALA A 6 -27.14 38.55 45.23
CA ALA A 6 -27.69 39.90 45.20
C ALA A 6 -26.79 40.89 44.44
N ARG A 7 -25.45 40.80 44.60
CA ARG A 7 -24.49 41.66 43.88
C ARG A 7 -24.40 41.35 42.38
N VAL A 8 -24.50 40.07 42.00
CA VAL A 8 -24.60 39.68 40.58
C VAL A 8 -25.91 40.22 39.99
N SER A 9 -27.02 40.07 40.71
CA SER A 9 -28.32 40.63 40.30
C SER A 9 -28.30 42.16 40.20
N GLU A 10 -27.60 42.86 41.09
CA GLU A 10 -27.44 44.32 41.05
C GLU A 10 -26.64 44.77 39.81
N ALA A 11 -25.57 44.05 39.45
CA ALA A 11 -24.82 44.30 38.21
C ALA A 11 -25.70 44.11 36.96
N ILE A 12 -26.55 43.08 36.97
CA ILE A 12 -27.48 42.75 35.89
C ILE A 12 -28.66 43.75 35.82
N ALA A 13 -29.09 44.32 36.95
CA ALA A 13 -30.19 45.28 37.00
C ALA A 13 -29.91 46.61 36.30
N VAL A 14 -28.64 46.91 36.00
CA VAL A 14 -28.23 48.10 35.23
C VAL A 14 -28.53 47.93 33.73
N ILE A 15 -28.82 46.71 33.26
CA ILE A 15 -29.16 46.42 31.87
C ILE A 15 -30.60 46.91 31.59
N PRO A 16 -30.81 47.91 30.70
CA PRO A 16 -32.13 48.49 30.45
C PRO A 16 -33.09 47.57 29.66
N ASN A 17 -32.68 46.35 29.35
CA ASN A 17 -33.43 45.40 28.52
C ASN A 17 -33.61 44.05 29.25
N ASN A 18 -34.84 43.76 29.68
CA ASN A 18 -35.20 42.53 30.39
C ASN A 18 -34.83 41.25 29.61
N THR A 19 -34.86 41.27 28.29
CA THR A 19 -34.48 40.12 27.47
C THR A 19 -32.97 39.84 27.54
N VAL A 20 -32.15 40.90 27.59
CA VAL A 20 -30.69 40.77 27.75
C VAL A 20 -30.36 40.24 29.14
N VAL A 21 -31.07 40.71 30.17
CA VAL A 21 -30.98 40.18 31.56
C VAL A 21 -31.27 38.68 31.59
N GLN A 22 -32.36 38.26 30.94
CA GLN A 22 -32.74 36.86 30.86
C GLN A 22 -31.67 36.02 30.13
N LEU A 23 -31.20 36.49 28.97
CA LEU A 23 -30.14 35.81 28.22
C LEU A 23 -28.84 35.70 29.03
N PHE A 24 -28.53 36.72 29.84
CA PHE A 24 -27.36 36.72 30.70
C PHE A 24 -27.42 35.60 31.73
N GLY A 25 -28.58 35.43 32.38
CA GLY A 25 -28.80 34.41 33.42
C GLY A 25 -28.94 32.97 32.91
N GLU A 26 -29.26 32.76 31.63
CA GLU A 26 -29.44 31.42 31.05
C GLU A 26 -28.10 30.70 30.84
N LEU A 27 -27.60 30.00 31.85
CA LEU A 27 -26.39 29.17 31.75
C LEU A 27 -26.73 27.68 31.75
N PRO A 28 -26.23 26.87 30.79
CA PRO A 28 -26.45 25.44 30.83
C PRO A 28 -25.73 24.84 32.04
N THR A 29 -26.28 23.77 32.60
CA THR A 29 -25.59 23.03 33.68
C THR A 29 -24.47 22.20 33.09
N SER A 30 -23.30 22.17 33.74
CA SER A 30 -22.11 21.44 33.28
C SER A 30 -22.34 19.93 33.12
N GLY A 31 -23.33 19.35 33.82
CA GLY A 31 -23.75 17.96 33.66
C GLY A 31 -24.94 17.71 32.72
N GLY A 32 -25.79 18.72 32.47
CA GLY A 32 -26.94 18.59 31.58
C GLY A 32 -26.52 18.51 30.12
N ASN A 33 -25.63 19.44 29.74
CA ASN A 33 -25.07 19.56 28.40
C ASN A 33 -26.14 19.49 27.29
N ASP A 34 -27.25 20.19 27.50
CA ASP A 34 -28.48 20.06 26.68
C ASP A 34 -28.26 20.44 25.21
N SER A 35 -27.30 21.34 24.94
CA SER A 35 -26.90 21.72 23.59
C SER A 35 -25.74 20.90 23.04
N GLY A 36 -24.82 20.45 23.89
CA GLY A 36 -23.67 19.69 23.45
C GLY A 36 -24.00 18.26 23.04
N LYS A 37 -24.99 17.62 23.67
CA LYS A 37 -25.51 16.31 23.24
C LYS A 37 -26.03 16.32 21.80
N PRO A 38 -26.98 17.18 21.40
CA PRO A 38 -27.44 17.25 20.02
C PRO A 38 -26.34 17.72 19.06
N ALA A 39 -25.46 18.63 19.49
CA ALA A 39 -24.32 19.04 18.66
C ALA A 39 -23.37 17.87 18.36
N ARG A 40 -22.99 17.07 19.37
CA ARG A 40 -22.18 15.87 19.18
C ARG A 40 -22.89 14.85 18.28
N ALA A 41 -24.17 14.60 18.53
CA ALA A 41 -24.96 13.67 17.71
C ALA A 41 -24.95 14.06 16.23
N ALA A 42 -25.11 15.35 15.91
CA ALA A 42 -25.02 15.86 14.54
C ALA A 42 -23.63 15.69 13.92
N LEU A 43 -22.55 15.93 14.65
CA LEU A 43 -21.18 15.70 14.17
C LEU A 43 -20.89 14.21 13.91
N VAL A 44 -21.36 13.32 14.80
CA VAL A 44 -21.25 11.87 14.62
C VAL A 44 -22.11 11.40 13.44
N SER A 45 -23.32 11.95 13.27
CA SER A 45 -24.18 11.67 12.11
C SER A 45 -23.49 12.06 10.81
N LYS A 46 -22.89 13.26 10.76
CA LYS A 46 -22.12 13.74 9.61
C LYS A 46 -20.90 12.85 9.31
N LEU A 47 -20.21 12.36 10.35
CA LEU A 47 -19.10 11.43 10.18
C LEU A 47 -19.56 10.10 9.55
N LYS A 48 -20.71 9.56 9.98
CA LYS A 48 -21.30 8.34 9.39
C LYS A 48 -21.75 8.56 7.94
N SER A 49 -22.47 9.65 7.66
CA SER A 49 -22.97 9.95 6.31
C SER A 49 -21.87 10.24 5.29
N SER A 50 -20.66 10.55 5.76
CA SER A 50 -19.49 10.84 4.93
C SER A 50 -18.60 9.63 4.65
N THR A 51 -18.98 8.40 5.02
CA THR A 51 -18.20 7.20 4.71
C THR A 51 -18.10 6.99 3.19
N PRO A 52 -16.89 7.08 2.59
CA PRO A 52 -16.70 6.98 1.15
C PRO A 52 -16.66 5.53 0.68
N GLY A 53 -16.65 5.36 -0.65
CA GLY A 53 -16.37 4.09 -1.31
C GLY A 53 -17.58 3.16 -1.45
N ARG A 54 -17.34 2.07 -2.17
CA ARG A 54 -18.30 1.00 -2.44
C ARG A 54 -17.58 -0.33 -2.30
N HIS A 55 -18.32 -1.32 -1.81
CA HIS A 55 -17.88 -2.69 -1.83
C HIS A 55 -17.65 -3.12 -3.29
N THR A 56 -16.48 -3.69 -3.61
CA THR A 56 -16.29 -4.26 -4.95
C THR A 56 -16.90 -5.65 -5.00
N GLU A 57 -18.13 -5.72 -5.49
CA GLU A 57 -18.55 -6.97 -6.10
C GLU A 57 -17.69 -7.21 -7.35
N MET A 58 -17.40 -8.47 -7.66
CA MET A 58 -16.56 -8.95 -8.78
C MET A 58 -16.89 -8.32 -10.17
N PHE A 59 -17.97 -7.53 -10.28
CA PHE A 59 -18.48 -6.87 -11.50
C PHE A 59 -18.79 -5.36 -11.34
N GLY A 60 -18.28 -4.66 -10.31
CA GLY A 60 -18.08 -3.20 -10.37
C GLY A 60 -19.23 -2.28 -9.95
N SER A 61 -20.16 -2.70 -9.08
CA SER A 61 -21.13 -1.75 -8.49
C SER A 61 -21.74 -2.21 -7.15
N GLY A 62 -20.93 -2.65 -6.19
CA GLY A 62 -21.47 -3.08 -4.90
C GLY A 62 -22.06 -1.94 -4.06
N ASP A 63 -22.66 -2.34 -2.93
CA ASP A 63 -23.29 -1.44 -1.97
C ASP A 63 -22.30 -0.39 -1.46
N ARG A 64 -22.80 0.81 -1.14
CA ARG A 64 -21.95 1.85 -0.54
C ARG A 64 -21.55 1.41 0.86
N PHE A 65 -20.33 1.71 1.27
CA PHE A 65 -19.89 1.36 2.61
C PHE A 65 -20.71 2.02 3.71
N VAL A 66 -21.28 3.21 3.47
CA VAL A 66 -22.24 3.83 4.39
C VAL A 66 -23.48 2.95 4.62
N ASP A 67 -23.99 2.27 3.58
CA ASP A 67 -25.16 1.40 3.68
C ASP A 67 -24.81 0.05 4.34
N ILE A 68 -23.54 -0.37 4.22
CA ILE A 68 -23.02 -1.61 4.81
C ILE A 68 -22.74 -1.45 6.30
N PHE A 69 -21.99 -0.40 6.67
CA PHE A 69 -21.58 -0.16 8.06
C PHE A 69 -22.66 0.59 8.84
N PHE A 70 -23.51 1.38 8.19
CA PHE A 70 -24.56 2.15 8.86
C PHE A 70 -25.92 1.96 8.18
N PRO A 71 -26.44 0.72 8.10
CA PRO A 71 -27.67 0.39 7.34
C PRO A 71 -28.94 1.08 7.87
N HIS A 72 -28.90 1.63 9.08
CA HIS A 72 -29.99 2.36 9.72
C HIS A 72 -29.63 3.82 9.99
N HIS A 73 -28.69 4.36 9.21
CA HIS A 73 -28.33 5.76 9.32
C HIS A 73 -29.47 6.66 8.85
N ASP A 74 -30.04 7.40 9.80
CA ASP A 74 -30.95 8.50 9.54
C ASP A 74 -30.29 9.82 9.94
N SER A 75 -30.50 10.86 9.14
CA SER A 75 -29.98 12.19 9.47
C SER A 75 -30.64 12.73 10.74
N VAL A 76 -29.82 13.23 11.67
CA VAL A 76 -30.27 13.80 12.94
C VAL A 76 -30.41 15.33 12.83
N PRO A 77 -31.15 15.98 13.75
CA PRO A 77 -31.22 17.43 13.79
C PRO A 77 -29.83 18.08 13.77
N TYR A 78 -29.69 19.18 13.02
CA TYR A 78 -28.47 19.98 12.87
C TYR A 78 -27.32 19.33 12.06
N GLU A 79 -27.47 18.12 11.51
CA GLU A 79 -26.42 17.53 10.65
C GLU A 79 -26.11 18.43 9.44
N GLY A 80 -27.15 18.99 8.81
CA GLY A 80 -27.01 19.92 7.68
C GLY A 80 -26.30 21.24 8.04
N ASP A 81 -26.25 21.61 9.32
CA ASP A 81 -25.57 22.81 9.80
C ASP A 81 -24.07 22.57 10.10
N THR A 82 -23.57 21.34 9.99
CA THR A 82 -22.15 21.01 10.26
C THR A 82 -21.17 21.73 9.34
N SER A 83 -21.63 22.25 8.19
CA SER A 83 -20.84 23.13 7.33
C SER A 83 -20.43 24.45 8.00
N LEU A 84 -21.11 24.85 9.08
CA LEU A 84 -20.72 26.02 9.90
C LEU A 84 -19.39 25.81 10.63
N ALA A 85 -18.92 24.57 10.76
CA ALA A 85 -17.56 24.32 11.23
C ALA A 85 -16.49 24.74 10.20
N GLY A 86 -16.87 24.96 8.93
CA GLY A 86 -15.93 25.30 7.87
C GLY A 86 -15.04 24.13 7.43
N LEU A 87 -15.45 22.89 7.75
CA LEU A 87 -14.78 21.66 7.33
C LEU A 87 -15.52 21.08 6.12
N ASP A 88 -14.77 20.77 5.06
CA ASP A 88 -15.33 20.30 3.80
C ASP A 88 -15.66 18.79 3.81
N ASN A 89 -16.29 18.30 2.73
CA ASN A 89 -16.69 16.90 2.64
C ASN A 89 -15.50 15.92 2.56
N ASN A 90 -14.36 16.34 2.00
CA ASN A 90 -13.17 15.49 1.94
C ASN A 90 -12.62 15.27 3.34
N TRP A 91 -12.57 16.34 4.14
CA TRP A 91 -12.17 16.27 5.53
C TRP A 91 -13.05 15.30 6.35
N TRP A 92 -14.37 15.38 6.17
CA TRP A 92 -15.32 14.48 6.83
C TRP A 92 -15.18 13.03 6.37
N SER A 93 -14.93 12.83 5.08
CA SER A 93 -14.64 11.52 4.49
C SER A 93 -13.39 10.90 5.14
N ASP A 94 -12.26 11.63 5.17
CA ASP A 94 -11.03 11.14 5.80
C ASP A 94 -11.23 10.79 7.28
N PHE A 95 -11.98 11.63 8.02
CA PHE A 95 -12.24 11.38 9.43
C PHE A 95 -13.13 10.14 9.63
N SER A 96 -14.13 9.94 8.76
CA SER A 96 -14.96 8.74 8.72
C SER A 96 -14.12 7.48 8.50
N VAL A 97 -13.22 7.49 7.53
CA VAL A 97 -12.30 6.37 7.25
C VAL A 97 -11.44 6.07 8.47
N ALA A 98 -10.79 7.07 9.06
CA ALA A 98 -9.91 6.88 10.23
C ALA A 98 -10.68 6.31 11.43
N ALA A 99 -11.87 6.85 11.73
CA ALA A 99 -12.71 6.39 12.83
C ALA A 99 -13.22 4.95 12.59
N LEU A 100 -13.59 4.62 11.35
CA LEU A 100 -14.04 3.27 11.00
C LEU A 100 -12.90 2.25 11.05
N CYS A 101 -11.70 2.59 10.57
CA CYS A 101 -10.50 1.76 10.75
C CYS A 101 -10.14 1.59 12.24
N GLN A 102 -10.37 2.61 13.08
CA GLN A 102 -10.23 2.50 14.53
C GLN A 102 -11.26 1.51 15.11
N ALA A 103 -12.51 1.55 14.66
CA ALA A 103 -13.53 0.57 15.05
C ALA A 103 -13.16 -0.85 14.60
N MET A 104 -12.71 -1.02 13.36
CA MET A 104 -12.24 -2.31 12.83
C MET A 104 -11.08 -2.86 13.65
N TYR A 105 -10.08 -2.04 13.99
CA TYR A 105 -8.97 -2.46 14.85
C TYR A 105 -9.48 -3.01 16.20
N ASN A 106 -10.46 -2.35 16.82
CA ASN A 106 -10.97 -2.75 18.13
C ASN A 106 -11.94 -3.94 18.10
N LEU A 107 -12.71 -4.11 17.01
CA LEU A 107 -13.75 -5.14 16.91
C LEU A 107 -13.28 -6.43 16.22
N THR A 108 -12.45 -6.32 15.18
CA THR A 108 -11.98 -7.47 14.38
C THR A 108 -10.91 -8.28 15.11
N LYS A 109 -10.79 -9.56 14.75
CA LYS A 109 -9.72 -10.46 15.19
C LYS A 109 -8.76 -10.79 14.06
N ASP A 110 -9.27 -11.04 12.86
CA ASP A 110 -8.47 -11.53 11.74
C ASP A 110 -7.82 -10.36 11.00
N LEU A 111 -8.58 -9.30 10.71
CA LEU A 111 -8.08 -8.08 10.08
C LEU A 111 -7.15 -7.27 11.00
N ARG A 112 -7.41 -7.24 12.32
CA ARG A 112 -6.66 -6.43 13.31
C ARG A 112 -5.14 -6.50 13.15
N LYS A 113 -4.60 -7.69 12.85
CA LYS A 113 -3.16 -7.95 12.72
C LYS A 113 -2.52 -7.17 11.56
N GLN A 114 -3.33 -6.73 10.61
CA GLN A 114 -2.91 -6.01 9.41
C GLN A 114 -3.18 -4.51 9.53
N LEU A 115 -3.73 -4.01 10.64
CA LEU A 115 -4.06 -2.59 10.78
C LEU A 115 -2.94 -1.84 11.50
N LYS A 116 -2.57 -0.68 10.94
CA LYS A 116 -1.55 0.24 11.47
C LYS A 116 -2.14 1.05 12.63
N ARG A 117 -2.18 0.43 13.81
CA ARG A 117 -2.79 1.00 15.02
C ARG A 117 -2.39 2.46 15.27
N ASP A 118 -1.10 2.76 15.19
CA ASP A 118 -0.58 4.08 15.56
C ASP A 118 -0.98 5.13 14.53
N ASP A 119 -0.89 4.81 13.23
CA ASP A 119 -1.35 5.68 12.14
C ASP A 119 -2.85 6.00 12.27
N ILE A 120 -3.67 4.99 12.58
CA ILE A 120 -5.11 5.14 12.79
C ILE A 120 -5.38 6.11 13.96
N ASN A 121 -4.75 5.89 15.11
CA ASN A 121 -4.97 6.71 16.29
C ASN A 121 -4.45 8.14 16.10
N ASN A 122 -3.32 8.31 15.41
CA ASN A 122 -2.77 9.61 15.07
C ASN A 122 -3.72 10.37 14.14
N ALA A 123 -4.28 9.72 13.12
CA ALA A 123 -5.27 10.33 12.24
C ALA A 123 -6.53 10.78 12.98
N VAL A 124 -7.10 9.92 13.84
CA VAL A 124 -8.27 10.27 14.66
C VAL A 124 -7.97 11.43 15.60
N ASN A 125 -6.79 11.45 16.24
CA ASN A 125 -6.39 12.54 17.13
C ASN A 125 -6.18 13.86 16.40
N ASN A 126 -5.57 13.83 15.22
CA ASN A 126 -5.35 15.01 14.38
C ASN A 126 -6.69 15.61 13.92
N LYS A 127 -7.61 14.78 13.42
CA LYS A 127 -8.96 15.22 13.03
C LYS A 127 -9.75 15.79 14.20
N ASN A 128 -9.67 15.18 15.39
CA ASN A 128 -10.29 15.77 16.58
C ASN A 128 -9.68 17.12 16.97
N THR A 129 -8.37 17.30 16.79
CA THR A 129 -7.69 18.56 17.11
C THR A 129 -8.16 19.67 16.17
N GLU A 130 -8.26 19.40 14.89
CA GLU A 130 -8.80 20.33 13.89
C GLU A 130 -10.30 20.60 14.12
N LEU A 131 -11.11 19.58 14.41
CA LEU A 131 -12.52 19.79 14.72
C LEU A 131 -12.73 20.75 15.89
N LYS A 132 -11.88 20.67 16.93
CA LYS A 132 -11.96 21.56 18.09
C LYS A 132 -11.81 23.02 17.70
N THR A 133 -10.84 23.37 16.85
CA THR A 133 -10.60 24.76 16.44
C THR A 133 -11.70 25.34 15.55
N HIS A 134 -12.49 24.47 14.93
CA HIS A 134 -13.51 24.79 13.94
C HIS A 134 -14.95 24.74 14.47
N SER A 135 -15.18 24.04 15.58
CA SER A 135 -16.54 23.66 16.02
C SER A 135 -17.37 24.75 16.71
N MET A 136 -16.77 25.88 17.14
CA MET A 136 -17.49 26.90 17.91
C MET A 136 -18.70 27.52 17.18
N PRO A 137 -18.61 27.97 15.91
CA PRO A 137 -19.76 28.55 15.22
C PRO A 137 -20.93 27.56 15.06
N PHE A 138 -20.61 26.29 14.77
CA PHE A 138 -21.59 25.21 14.75
C PHE A 138 -22.24 24.99 16.12
N TYR A 139 -21.45 24.92 17.20
CA TYR A 139 -21.99 24.79 18.55
C TYR A 139 -22.88 25.98 18.93
N ALA A 140 -22.47 27.21 18.60
CA ALA A 140 -23.25 28.41 18.87
C ALA A 140 -24.64 28.36 18.22
N LYS A 141 -24.72 27.88 16.97
CA LYS A 141 -25.98 27.63 16.27
C LYS A 141 -26.87 26.66 17.05
N VAL A 142 -26.35 25.49 17.42
CA VAL A 142 -27.12 24.47 18.18
C VAL A 142 -27.54 25.03 19.55
N PHE A 143 -26.65 25.74 20.25
CA PHE A 143 -26.93 26.38 21.53
C PHE A 143 -28.10 27.38 21.43
N SER A 144 -28.12 28.17 20.37
CA SER A 144 -29.17 29.16 20.11
C SER A 144 -30.53 28.55 19.79
N GLU A 145 -30.58 27.31 19.29
CA GLU A 145 -31.82 26.64 18.86
C GLU A 145 -32.31 25.57 19.84
N THR A 146 -31.52 25.29 20.86
CA THR A 146 -31.86 24.33 21.92
C THR A 146 -32.06 25.04 23.25
N PHE A 147 -30.99 25.55 23.86
CA PHE A 147 -30.99 26.00 25.25
C PHE A 147 -31.57 27.42 25.42
N ILE A 148 -31.12 28.39 24.61
CA ILE A 148 -31.56 29.81 24.74
C ILE A 148 -32.61 30.23 23.71
N LYS A 149 -33.26 29.27 23.01
CA LYS A 149 -34.12 29.55 21.85
C LYS A 149 -35.22 30.57 22.13
N SER A 150 -35.94 30.38 23.24
CA SER A 150 -37.05 31.26 23.63
C SER A 150 -36.59 32.70 23.81
N THR A 151 -35.49 32.91 24.53
CA THR A 151 -34.98 34.25 24.84
C THR A 151 -34.29 34.88 23.64
N TYR A 152 -33.40 34.14 22.97
CA TYR A 152 -32.63 34.64 21.84
C TYR A 152 -33.52 35.06 20.65
N SER A 153 -34.59 34.32 20.37
CA SER A 153 -35.53 34.65 19.29
C SER A 153 -36.35 35.93 19.53
N THR A 154 -36.46 36.40 20.78
CA THR A 154 -37.16 37.66 21.11
C THR A 154 -36.29 38.91 20.96
N ILE A 155 -34.98 38.74 20.76
CA ILE A 155 -34.03 39.86 20.58
C ILE A 155 -34.10 40.33 19.13
N THR A 156 -34.79 41.45 18.90
CA THR A 156 -34.92 42.07 17.57
C THR A 156 -33.69 42.90 17.19
N ASP A 157 -33.15 43.67 18.13
CA ASP A 157 -31.93 44.47 17.94
C ASP A 157 -30.72 43.79 18.61
N LYS A 158 -30.05 42.93 17.85
CA LYS A 158 -28.86 42.20 18.31
C LYS A 158 -27.68 43.14 18.60
N ALA A 159 -27.55 44.25 17.89
CA ALA A 159 -26.44 45.18 18.08
C ALA A 159 -26.56 45.93 19.41
N SER A 160 -27.75 46.45 19.74
CA SER A 160 -28.01 47.03 21.06
C SER A 160 -27.89 45.99 22.18
N ALA A 161 -28.41 44.78 21.95
CA ALA A 161 -28.26 43.69 22.92
C ALA A 161 -26.80 43.32 23.18
N LYS A 162 -25.94 43.27 22.14
CA LYS A 162 -24.49 43.05 22.25
C LYS A 162 -23.85 44.08 23.19
N GLN A 163 -24.09 45.37 22.96
CA GLN A 163 -23.53 46.46 23.76
C GLN A 163 -23.94 46.38 25.23
N HIS A 164 -25.22 46.10 25.49
CA HIS A 164 -25.71 45.92 26.86
C HIS A 164 -25.10 44.68 27.54
N TYR A 165 -24.94 43.58 26.80
CA TYR A 165 -24.34 42.34 27.32
C TYR A 165 -22.86 42.53 27.66
N GLU A 166 -22.10 43.17 26.78
CA GLU A 166 -20.70 43.55 26.99
C GLU A 166 -20.54 44.46 28.21
N SER A 167 -21.38 45.49 28.32
CA SER A 167 -21.37 46.42 29.46
C SER A 167 -21.61 45.69 30.79
N ALA A 168 -22.47 44.67 30.81
CA ALA A 168 -22.73 43.86 32.00
C ALA A 168 -21.51 43.00 32.39
N LEU A 169 -20.92 42.28 31.43
CA LEU A 169 -19.73 41.43 31.66
C LEU A 169 -18.50 42.24 32.10
N THR A 170 -18.37 43.48 31.65
CA THR A 170 -17.21 44.34 31.94
C THR A 170 -17.42 45.26 33.15
N SER A 171 -18.60 45.21 33.77
CA SER A 171 -18.95 46.03 34.93
C SER A 171 -18.15 45.64 36.18
N ASP A 172 -17.78 46.64 36.99
CA ASP A 172 -17.04 46.41 38.24
C ASP A 172 -17.84 45.57 39.24
N ALA A 173 -19.17 45.71 39.23
CA ALA A 173 -20.07 44.96 40.09
C ALA A 173 -20.03 43.45 39.78
N TRP A 174 -20.16 43.05 38.51
CA TRP A 174 -20.09 41.64 38.12
C TRP A 174 -18.70 41.04 38.38
N ILE A 175 -17.64 41.76 38.00
CA ILE A 175 -16.25 41.32 38.19
C ILE A 175 -15.92 41.14 39.67
N THR A 176 -16.28 42.11 40.52
CA THR A 176 -16.06 42.04 41.97
C THR A 176 -16.82 40.86 42.58
N ALA A 177 -18.07 40.64 42.16
CA ALA A 177 -18.86 39.50 42.62
C ALA A 177 -18.21 38.17 42.23
N LYS A 178 -17.77 38.01 40.98
CA LYS A 178 -17.11 36.79 40.50
C LYS A 178 -15.77 36.54 41.18
N ARG A 179 -14.96 37.58 41.41
CA ARG A 179 -13.73 37.48 42.19
C ARG A 179 -13.99 37.00 43.62
N ALA A 180 -15.04 37.48 44.28
CA ALA A 180 -15.41 37.02 45.61
C ALA A 180 -15.86 35.54 45.60
N ILE A 181 -16.67 35.13 44.63
CA ILE A 181 -17.06 33.71 44.44
C ILE A 181 -15.82 32.83 44.22
N ALA A 182 -14.87 33.27 43.40
CA ALA A 182 -13.61 32.56 43.16
C ALA A 182 -12.73 32.48 44.42
N ALA A 183 -12.60 33.58 45.17
CA ALA A 183 -11.82 33.63 46.40
C ALA A 183 -12.38 32.71 47.50
N GLU A 184 -13.70 32.48 47.50
CA GLU A 184 -14.37 31.53 48.37
C GLU A 184 -14.34 30.08 47.84
N GLY A 185 -13.71 29.82 46.69
CA GLY A 185 -13.66 28.49 46.07
C GLY A 185 -15.01 28.00 45.54
N MET A 186 -15.99 28.90 45.37
CA MET A 186 -17.35 28.55 44.95
C MET A 186 -17.54 28.60 43.43
N TRP A 187 -16.55 29.05 42.66
CA TRP A 187 -16.63 29.12 41.20
C TRP A 187 -16.11 27.82 40.56
N THR A 188 -16.80 26.70 40.79
CA THR A 188 -16.30 25.36 40.46
C THR A 188 -16.15 25.10 38.96
N ASP A 189 -16.98 25.73 38.12
CA ASP A 189 -17.00 25.54 36.67
C ASP A 189 -16.77 26.86 35.91
N ALA A 190 -15.76 27.65 36.31
CA ALA A 190 -15.50 28.97 35.74
C ALA A 190 -15.32 28.96 34.21
N ALA A 191 -14.62 27.96 33.67
CA ALA A 191 -14.41 27.84 32.23
C ALA A 191 -15.73 27.62 31.47
N TRP A 192 -16.58 26.75 32.00
CA TRP A 192 -17.89 26.46 31.41
C TRP A 192 -18.78 27.69 31.37
N GLU A 193 -18.88 28.43 32.48
CA GLU A 193 -19.67 29.65 32.55
C GLU A 193 -19.16 30.71 31.56
N LEU A 194 -17.86 31.01 31.60
CA LEU A 194 -17.25 32.04 30.75
C LEU A 194 -17.38 31.69 29.27
N TYR A 195 -17.16 30.43 28.88
CA TYR A 195 -17.35 29.98 27.50
C TYR A 195 -18.76 30.30 26.98
N HIS A 196 -19.80 30.03 27.77
CA HIS A 196 -21.17 30.31 27.33
C HIS A 196 -21.49 31.80 27.26
N HIS A 197 -20.81 32.65 28.04
CA HIS A 197 -20.88 34.10 27.83
C HIS A 197 -20.21 34.51 26.51
N TRP A 198 -19.08 33.92 26.14
CA TRP A 198 -18.41 34.15 24.85
C TRP A 198 -19.28 33.70 23.66
N VAL A 199 -19.90 32.52 23.75
CA VAL A 199 -20.84 32.02 22.73
C VAL A 199 -22.06 32.93 22.57
N LYS A 200 -22.62 33.46 23.66
CA LYS A 200 -23.74 34.42 23.58
C LYS A 200 -23.33 35.74 22.93
N LEU A 201 -22.15 36.27 23.25
CA LEU A 201 -21.62 37.46 22.57
C LEU A 201 -21.43 37.21 21.07
N HIS A 202 -20.89 36.06 20.68
CA HIS A 202 -20.77 35.65 19.28
C HIS A 202 -22.14 35.63 18.58
N LEU A 203 -23.16 35.03 19.20
CA LEU A 203 -24.53 35.00 18.69
C LEU A 203 -25.16 36.40 18.56
N LEU A 204 -24.80 37.34 19.45
CA LEU A 204 -25.20 38.74 19.36
C LEU A 204 -24.42 39.54 18.30
N GLY A 205 -23.47 38.92 17.60
CA GLY A 205 -22.69 39.53 16.51
C GLY A 205 -21.37 40.15 16.95
N ALA A 206 -20.79 39.70 18.06
CA ALA A 206 -19.40 40.03 18.39
C ALA A 206 -18.44 39.18 17.54
N SER A 207 -17.44 39.83 16.96
CA SER A 207 -16.28 39.20 16.34
C SER A 207 -15.37 38.52 17.37
N ASN A 208 -14.50 37.62 16.92
CA ASN A 208 -13.54 36.96 17.80
C ASN A 208 -12.58 37.98 18.44
N GLU A 209 -12.19 39.02 17.70
CA GLU A 209 -11.34 40.10 18.17
C GLU A 209 -12.02 40.96 19.25
N GLU A 210 -13.32 41.26 19.09
CA GLU A 210 -14.11 41.95 20.12
C GLU A 210 -14.20 41.11 21.39
N ILE A 211 -14.47 39.81 21.28
CA ILE A 211 -14.55 38.90 22.44
C ILE A 211 -13.19 38.79 23.14
N ASP A 212 -12.10 38.64 22.39
CA ASP A 212 -10.73 38.67 22.94
C ASP A 212 -10.41 40.00 23.64
N GLY A 213 -10.92 41.11 23.12
CA GLY A 213 -10.87 42.43 23.77
C GLY A 213 -11.58 42.43 25.12
N ILE A 214 -12.78 41.86 25.18
CA ILE A 214 -13.55 41.72 26.42
C ILE A 214 -12.81 40.82 27.42
N ILE A 215 -12.25 39.69 26.99
CA ILE A 215 -11.45 38.78 27.83
C ILE A 215 -10.26 39.53 28.45
N LYS A 216 -9.51 40.31 27.64
CA LYS A 216 -8.40 41.14 28.12
C LYS A 216 -8.88 42.18 29.14
N GLN A 217 -10.02 42.83 28.87
CA GLN A 217 -10.57 43.85 29.76
C GLN A 217 -10.95 43.25 31.12
N VAL A 218 -11.68 42.14 31.16
CA VAL A 218 -12.07 41.50 32.43
C VAL A 218 -10.84 40.94 33.17
N SER A 219 -9.86 40.39 32.44
CA SER A 219 -8.60 39.91 33.02
C SER A 219 -7.76 41.04 33.62
N SER A 220 -7.72 42.22 32.97
CA SER A 220 -7.00 43.40 33.48
C SER A 220 -7.57 43.93 34.81
N LYS A 221 -8.80 43.54 35.14
CA LYS A 221 -9.47 43.83 36.42
C LYS A 221 -9.30 42.70 37.44
N GLU A 222 -8.30 41.84 37.24
CA GLU A 222 -7.92 40.72 38.11
C GLU A 222 -9.00 39.63 38.21
N LEU A 223 -9.90 39.51 37.22
CA LEU A 223 -10.75 38.33 37.12
C LEU A 223 -9.91 37.15 36.63
N MET A 224 -9.94 36.04 37.36
CA MET A 224 -9.26 34.82 36.94
C MET A 224 -9.99 34.21 35.73
N ILE A 225 -9.32 34.19 34.58
CA ILE A 225 -9.82 33.56 33.36
C ILE A 225 -9.06 32.24 33.17
N PRO A 226 -9.75 31.08 33.16
CA PRO A 226 -9.11 29.81 32.87
C PRO A 226 -8.44 29.83 31.48
N PRO A 227 -7.21 29.30 31.33
CA PRO A 227 -6.46 29.38 30.08
C PRO A 227 -7.19 28.82 28.85
N GLU A 228 -8.03 27.81 29.03
CA GLU A 228 -8.81 27.15 27.99
C GLU A 228 -9.96 27.99 27.42
N VAL A 229 -10.35 29.08 28.10
CA VAL A 229 -11.35 30.06 27.64
C VAL A 229 -10.78 31.48 27.60
N GLY A 230 -9.46 31.57 27.51
CA GLY A 230 -8.71 32.81 27.39
C GLY A 230 -8.67 33.37 25.96
N VAL A 231 -7.88 34.44 25.81
CA VAL A 231 -7.66 35.14 24.54
C VAL A 231 -7.16 34.15 23.47
N GLY A 232 -7.86 34.09 22.33
CA GLY A 232 -7.49 33.23 21.21
C GLY A 232 -7.69 31.73 21.41
N THR A 233 -8.01 31.27 22.63
CA THR A 233 -8.17 29.83 22.95
C THR A 233 -9.63 29.43 23.12
N TRP A 234 -10.51 30.36 23.51
CA TRP A 234 -11.91 30.06 23.82
C TRP A 234 -12.71 29.44 22.67
N THR A 235 -12.34 29.71 21.42
CA THR A 235 -12.98 29.11 20.23
C THR A 235 -12.71 27.61 20.10
N SER A 236 -11.67 27.10 20.77
CA SER A 236 -11.29 25.69 20.77
C SER A 236 -11.78 24.93 22.01
N TYR A 237 -12.58 25.57 22.86
CA TYR A 237 -13.12 24.94 24.07
C TYR A 237 -14.23 23.94 23.70
N THR A 238 -14.04 22.66 24.02
CA THR A 238 -14.94 21.56 23.64
C THR A 238 -15.46 20.71 24.79
N ALA A 239 -15.49 21.24 26.01
CA ALA A 239 -16.11 20.52 27.14
C ALA A 239 -17.60 20.20 26.87
N TRP A 240 -18.27 20.99 26.02
CA TRP A 240 -19.63 20.72 25.54
C TRP A 240 -19.72 19.46 24.66
N MET A 241 -18.63 18.96 24.09
CA MET A 241 -18.67 17.77 23.23
C MET A 241 -18.74 16.46 24.03
N ASN A 242 -18.52 16.51 25.36
CA ASN A 242 -18.29 15.40 26.29
C ASN A 242 -18.83 14.01 25.83
N PRO A 243 -17.94 13.03 25.54
CA PRO A 243 -16.46 13.07 25.63
C PRO A 243 -15.79 14.13 24.75
N ALA A 244 -14.59 14.62 25.08
CA ALA A 244 -13.96 15.73 24.35
C ALA A 244 -13.44 15.40 22.94
N ALA A 245 -13.62 14.16 22.47
CA ALA A 245 -13.22 13.68 21.15
C ALA A 245 -14.25 12.68 20.61
N ILE A 246 -14.43 12.63 19.30
CA ILE A 246 -15.18 11.60 18.58
C ILE A 246 -14.21 10.45 18.26
N THR A 247 -14.56 9.23 18.64
CA THR A 247 -13.72 8.02 18.50
C THR A 247 -14.53 6.85 17.97
N PHE A 248 -13.92 5.67 17.85
CA PHE A 248 -14.63 4.45 17.49
C PHE A 248 -15.85 4.15 18.37
N GLN A 249 -15.84 4.54 19.66
CA GLN A 249 -16.95 4.31 20.59
C GLN A 249 -18.26 5.00 20.14
N ASP A 250 -18.16 6.07 19.34
CA ASP A 250 -19.32 6.79 18.82
C ASP A 250 -19.99 6.09 17.62
N ILE A 251 -19.30 5.14 16.99
CA ILE A 251 -19.77 4.46 15.78
C ILE A 251 -19.79 2.93 15.89
N GLU A 252 -19.12 2.34 16.88
CA GLU A 252 -18.94 0.88 16.97
C GLU A 252 -20.26 0.13 17.10
N GLY A 253 -21.24 0.67 17.83
CA GLY A 253 -22.54 0.03 18.02
C GLY A 253 -23.31 -0.15 16.71
N ASP A 254 -23.26 0.88 15.84
CA ASP A 254 -23.94 0.85 14.56
C ASP A 254 -23.12 0.06 13.52
N ALA A 255 -21.80 0.23 13.53
CA ALA A 255 -20.88 -0.38 12.56
C ALA A 255 -20.57 -1.85 12.82
N ALA A 256 -20.75 -2.36 14.03
CA ALA A 256 -20.29 -3.69 14.42
C ALA A 256 -20.81 -4.81 13.52
N ASN A 257 -22.09 -4.77 13.14
CA ASN A 257 -22.69 -5.79 12.27
C ASN A 257 -22.08 -5.78 10.87
N GLY A 258 -21.80 -4.59 10.33
CA GLY A 258 -21.12 -4.45 9.04
C GLY A 258 -19.65 -4.87 9.12
N ILE A 259 -18.95 -4.48 10.19
CA ILE A 259 -17.53 -4.77 10.41
C ILE A 259 -17.29 -6.28 10.57
N LEU A 260 -18.14 -6.96 11.36
CA LEU A 260 -18.00 -8.38 11.69
C LEU A 260 -18.76 -9.29 10.73
N LYS A 261 -19.30 -8.76 9.63
CA LYS A 261 -20.08 -9.54 8.66
C LYS A 261 -19.25 -10.70 8.14
N THR A 262 -19.83 -11.89 8.20
CA THR A 262 -19.27 -13.08 7.58
C THR A 262 -20.06 -13.37 6.31
N VAL A 263 -19.37 -13.47 5.18
CA VAL A 263 -20.00 -13.66 3.86
C VAL A 263 -19.56 -15.01 3.28
N PRO A 264 -20.49 -15.81 2.74
CA PRO A 264 -20.12 -16.97 1.94
C PRO A 264 -19.46 -16.51 0.64
N LEU A 265 -18.19 -16.86 0.44
CA LEU A 265 -17.52 -16.73 -0.83
C LEU A 265 -18.00 -17.87 -1.74
N GLN A 266 -18.69 -17.50 -2.82
CA GLN A 266 -18.92 -18.43 -3.93
C GLN A 266 -17.62 -18.58 -4.70
N VAL A 267 -16.88 -19.65 -4.41
CA VAL A 267 -15.76 -20.06 -5.24
C VAL A 267 -16.36 -20.57 -6.55
N ILE A 268 -16.23 -19.79 -7.63
CA ILE A 268 -16.59 -20.23 -8.99
C ILE A 268 -15.54 -21.27 -9.41
N SER A 269 -15.69 -22.51 -8.94
CA SER A 269 -14.84 -23.61 -9.38
C SER A 269 -15.36 -24.10 -10.73
N PRO A 270 -14.54 -24.15 -11.81
CA PRO A 270 -14.93 -24.66 -13.13
C PRO A 270 -15.07 -26.20 -13.16
N GLY A 271 -15.69 -26.80 -12.14
CA GLY A 271 -15.98 -28.24 -12.04
C GLY A 271 -17.48 -28.55 -12.11
N PRO A 272 -17.86 -29.81 -12.40
CA PRO A 272 -19.27 -30.24 -12.46
C PRO A 272 -19.96 -30.26 -11.08
N TYR A 273 -19.23 -30.02 -9.99
CA TYR A 273 -19.75 -29.99 -8.64
C TYR A 273 -19.45 -28.63 -7.99
N PRO A 274 -20.46 -27.91 -7.50
CA PRO A 274 -20.24 -26.67 -6.77
C PRO A 274 -19.55 -26.99 -5.43
N ALA A 275 -18.37 -26.41 -5.19
CA ALA A 275 -17.72 -26.48 -3.90
C ALA A 275 -18.64 -25.85 -2.83
N PRO A 276 -18.70 -26.39 -1.61
CA PRO A 276 -19.41 -25.73 -0.52
C PRO A 276 -18.80 -24.32 -0.31
N PRO A 277 -19.63 -23.28 -0.13
CA PRO A 277 -19.14 -21.92 -0.01
C PRO A 277 -18.24 -21.80 1.22
N THR A 278 -17.05 -21.24 1.04
CA THR A 278 -16.16 -20.91 2.16
C THR A 278 -16.66 -19.63 2.82
N MET A 279 -16.63 -19.56 4.15
CA MET A 279 -17.11 -18.37 4.87
C MET A 279 -15.93 -17.45 5.17
N MET A 280 -15.94 -16.25 4.60
CA MET A 280 -14.98 -15.19 4.93
C MET A 280 -15.52 -14.34 6.07
N LYS A 281 -14.84 -14.36 7.21
CA LYS A 281 -15.15 -13.47 8.35
C LYS A 281 -14.64 -12.07 8.07
N GLU A 282 -15.36 -11.08 8.60
CA GLU A 282 -14.95 -9.66 8.52
C GLU A 282 -14.79 -9.17 7.08
N GLU A 283 -15.54 -9.77 6.14
CA GLU A 283 -15.33 -9.61 4.70
C GLU A 283 -15.44 -8.14 4.28
N ASN A 284 -16.48 -7.42 4.71
CA ASN A 284 -16.63 -5.99 4.44
C ASN A 284 -15.44 -5.17 4.96
N SER A 285 -14.83 -5.58 6.08
CA SER A 285 -13.70 -4.87 6.66
C SER A 285 -12.42 -5.13 5.88
N PHE A 286 -12.22 -6.38 5.45
CA PHE A 286 -11.14 -6.72 4.53
C PHE A 286 -11.26 -5.96 3.22
N GLU A 287 -12.47 -5.86 2.68
CA GLU A 287 -12.78 -5.13 1.46
C GLU A 287 -12.59 -3.62 1.64
N PHE A 288 -13.14 -3.01 2.69
CA PHE A 288 -12.96 -1.58 2.97
C PHE A 288 -11.49 -1.15 3.11
N THR A 289 -10.63 -2.09 3.53
CA THR A 289 -9.19 -1.88 3.71
C THR A 289 -8.33 -2.53 2.63
N ALA A 290 -8.95 -3.07 1.58
CA ALA A 290 -8.28 -3.66 0.43
C ALA A 290 -7.61 -2.59 -0.45
N ASP A 291 -6.81 -3.03 -1.41
CA ASP A 291 -6.16 -2.13 -2.37
C ASP A 291 -7.20 -1.33 -3.18
N GLY A 292 -6.96 -0.03 -3.33
CA GLY A 292 -7.88 0.89 -3.99
C GLY A 292 -9.08 1.33 -3.14
N GLN A 293 -9.25 0.78 -1.93
CA GLN A 293 -10.37 1.08 -1.06
C GLN A 293 -10.01 2.15 -0.01
N PRO A 294 -11.00 2.91 0.53
CA PRO A 294 -10.71 4.08 1.36
C PRO A 294 -9.83 3.79 2.58
N GLY A 295 -10.02 2.64 3.23
CA GLY A 295 -9.26 2.25 4.43
C GLY A 295 -7.84 1.77 4.16
N ARG A 296 -7.40 1.70 2.89
CA ARG A 296 -6.14 1.07 2.50
C ARG A 296 -4.90 1.61 3.21
N GLY A 297 -4.82 2.94 3.38
CA GLY A 297 -3.66 3.59 4.00
C GLY A 297 -3.39 3.13 5.43
N TYR A 298 -4.43 2.69 6.13
CA TYR A 298 -4.40 2.22 7.52
C TYR A 298 -4.16 0.72 7.67
N ARG A 299 -4.02 -0.01 6.58
CA ARG A 299 -3.64 -1.43 6.58
C ARG A 299 -2.17 -1.53 6.20
N THR A 300 -1.37 -2.28 6.96
CA THR A 300 -0.08 -2.73 6.45
C THR A 300 -0.39 -3.43 5.13
N SER A 301 0.28 -3.03 4.05
CA SER A 301 0.35 -3.88 2.86
C SER A 301 0.84 -5.22 3.37
N GLY A 302 -0.08 -6.15 3.57
CA GLY A 302 0.28 -7.48 4.01
C GLY A 302 1.28 -7.98 2.99
N GLY A 303 2.55 -8.06 3.37
CA GLY A 303 3.40 -9.05 2.77
C GLY A 303 2.67 -10.37 3.00
N GLY A 304 2.31 -11.05 1.92
CA GLY A 304 1.92 -12.46 1.93
C GLY A 304 0.83 -12.85 2.91
N GLY A 305 -0.42 -12.63 2.51
CA GLY A 305 -1.57 -13.08 3.28
C GLY A 305 -2.69 -13.64 2.40
N GLY A 306 -2.35 -14.51 1.44
CA GLY A 306 -3.30 -15.49 0.90
C GLY A 306 -4.54 -14.90 0.22
N GLY A 307 -4.34 -14.00 -0.72
CA GLY A 307 -5.36 -13.55 -1.66
C GLY A 307 -4.67 -12.71 -2.69
N GLY A 308 -4.39 -13.29 -3.86
CA GLY A 308 -3.98 -12.51 -5.01
C GLY A 308 -4.98 -11.36 -5.15
N GLY A 309 -4.51 -10.14 -4.98
CA GLY A 309 -5.31 -8.93 -4.97
C GLY A 309 -4.36 -7.81 -5.32
N GLY A 310 -4.45 -7.30 -6.55
CA GLY A 310 -3.47 -6.40 -7.13
C GLY A 310 -3.36 -5.11 -6.33
N GLY A 311 -2.19 -4.91 -5.73
CA GLY A 311 -1.77 -3.63 -5.17
C GLY A 311 -1.72 -2.56 -6.24
N GLY A 312 -2.78 -1.76 -6.31
CA GLY A 312 -2.89 -0.53 -7.10
C GLY A 312 -2.12 0.64 -6.50
N GLY A 313 -0.87 0.44 -6.10
CA GLY A 313 0.14 1.49 -6.18
C GLY A 313 0.74 1.39 -7.57
N ASP A 314 0.80 2.50 -8.33
CA ASP A 314 1.43 2.51 -9.65
C ASP A 314 2.73 1.71 -9.61
N ILE A 315 2.78 0.64 -10.40
CA ILE A 315 3.92 -0.28 -10.43
C ILE A 315 5.18 0.57 -10.57
N PHE A 316 6.03 0.41 -9.55
CA PHE A 316 7.04 1.40 -9.23
C PHE A 316 8.25 1.19 -10.12
N THR A 317 8.16 1.60 -11.38
CA THR A 317 9.35 1.79 -12.22
C THR A 317 10.33 2.74 -11.50
N SER A 318 11.47 2.20 -11.12
CA SER A 318 12.79 2.77 -10.95
C SER A 318 12.99 3.93 -11.89
N CYS A 319 13.16 5.12 -11.34
CA CYS A 319 13.16 6.33 -12.14
C CYS A 319 13.88 7.46 -11.42
N PHE A 320 14.26 8.45 -12.21
CA PHE A 320 14.95 9.66 -11.83
C PHE A 320 14.07 10.89 -12.00
N SER A 321 14.27 11.88 -11.15
CA SER A 321 13.80 13.25 -11.40
C SER A 321 14.34 13.78 -12.75
N GLY A 322 13.55 14.58 -13.45
CA GLY A 322 13.87 15.01 -14.83
C GLY A 322 15.16 15.83 -14.99
N ASN A 323 15.64 16.45 -13.93
CA ASN A 323 16.90 17.21 -13.91
C ASN A 323 18.16 16.33 -13.76
N THR A 324 18.01 15.01 -13.59
CA THR A 324 19.14 14.08 -13.50
C THR A 324 19.95 14.10 -14.78
N MET A 325 21.26 14.31 -14.68
CA MET A 325 22.16 14.42 -15.83
C MET A 325 22.63 13.03 -16.28
N VAL A 326 22.60 12.76 -17.59
CA VAL A 326 23.05 11.54 -18.23
C VAL A 326 24.32 11.83 -19.03
N LEU A 327 25.33 10.96 -18.92
CA LEU A 327 26.56 11.06 -19.70
C LEU A 327 26.34 10.54 -21.13
N MET A 328 26.48 11.43 -22.12
CA MET A 328 26.28 11.09 -23.53
C MET A 328 27.51 10.38 -24.13
N ALA A 329 27.34 9.75 -25.29
CA ALA A 329 28.34 8.89 -25.93
C ALA A 329 29.76 9.46 -26.10
N ASP A 330 29.92 10.78 -26.19
CA ASP A 330 31.24 11.42 -26.31
C ASP A 330 32.04 11.41 -24.98
N GLY A 331 31.44 10.97 -23.88
CA GLY A 331 32.06 10.89 -22.56
C GLY A 331 32.31 12.25 -21.88
N THR A 332 31.78 13.34 -22.43
CA THR A 332 31.99 14.72 -21.92
C THR A 332 30.70 15.53 -21.82
N THR A 333 29.74 15.30 -22.69
CA THR A 333 28.45 15.99 -22.73
C THR A 333 27.50 15.38 -21.71
N LEU A 334 26.84 16.24 -20.95
CA LEU A 334 25.77 15.88 -20.02
C LEU A 334 24.45 16.45 -20.50
N LEU A 335 23.41 15.62 -20.57
CA LEU A 335 22.05 16.05 -20.87
C LEU A 335 21.11 15.69 -19.71
N PRO A 336 20.16 16.56 -19.34
CA PRO A 336 19.07 16.17 -18.44
C PRO A 336 18.34 14.96 -19.02
N ILE A 337 17.98 13.98 -18.19
CA ILE A 337 17.35 12.73 -18.61
C ILE A 337 16.02 12.98 -19.31
N CYS A 338 15.30 14.04 -18.94
CA CYS A 338 14.07 14.46 -19.61
C CYS A 338 14.28 15.01 -21.03
N SER A 339 15.53 15.31 -21.40
CA SER A 339 15.94 15.78 -22.73
C SER A 339 16.62 14.68 -23.56
N VAL A 340 16.83 13.49 -22.99
CA VAL A 340 17.36 12.35 -23.73
C VAL A 340 16.24 11.76 -24.58
N GLU A 341 16.53 11.52 -25.86
CA GLU A 341 15.56 10.98 -26.82
C GLU A 341 15.92 9.54 -27.22
N VAL A 342 14.89 8.74 -27.54
CA VAL A 342 15.07 7.45 -28.21
C VAL A 342 15.89 7.67 -29.47
N GLY A 343 16.88 6.81 -29.67
CA GLY A 343 17.77 6.95 -30.80
C GLY A 343 19.04 7.76 -30.52
N GLN A 344 19.23 8.35 -29.33
CA GLN A 344 20.52 8.94 -28.95
C GLN A 344 21.47 7.89 -28.36
N ASP A 345 22.79 8.12 -28.45
CA ASP A 345 23.79 7.24 -27.82
C ASP A 345 24.26 7.83 -26.48
N VAL A 346 24.26 7.00 -25.44
CA VAL A 346 24.79 7.32 -24.11
C VAL A 346 26.10 6.58 -23.84
N PHE A 347 26.90 7.09 -22.92
CA PHE A 347 28.15 6.48 -22.51
C PHE A 347 27.90 5.28 -21.59
N THR A 348 28.56 4.17 -21.89
CA THR A 348 28.58 2.96 -21.05
C THR A 348 30.01 2.44 -20.95
N LEU A 349 30.29 1.56 -19.98
CA LEU A 349 31.62 0.95 -19.85
C LEU A 349 31.95 -0.03 -20.98
N GLN A 350 30.95 -0.49 -21.72
CA GLN A 350 31.09 -1.36 -22.89
C GLN A 350 31.13 -0.57 -24.22
N GLY A 351 31.30 0.76 -24.15
CA GLY A 351 31.26 1.69 -25.28
C GLY A 351 29.89 2.37 -25.46
N PRO A 352 29.75 3.33 -26.38
CA PRO A 352 28.48 4.01 -26.62
C PRO A 352 27.32 3.05 -26.91
N ARG A 353 26.14 3.34 -26.37
CA ARG A 353 24.94 2.52 -26.56
C ARG A 353 23.71 3.37 -26.82
N ARG A 354 22.91 2.90 -27.76
CA ARG A 354 21.70 3.55 -28.24
C ARG A 354 20.57 3.41 -27.22
N VAL A 355 19.89 4.51 -26.93
CA VAL A 355 18.67 4.54 -26.10
C VAL A 355 17.54 3.94 -26.92
N ALA A 356 17.05 2.78 -26.49
CA ALA A 356 15.92 2.08 -27.10
C ALA A 356 14.59 2.60 -26.56
N VAL A 357 14.52 2.92 -25.27
CA VAL A 357 13.31 3.42 -24.60
C VAL A 357 13.67 4.50 -23.60
N VAL A 358 12.80 5.52 -23.51
CA VAL A 358 12.76 6.50 -22.42
C VAL A 358 11.46 6.26 -21.65
N SER A 359 11.57 5.70 -20.44
CA SER A 359 10.43 5.52 -19.54
C SER A 359 10.09 6.87 -18.91
N THR A 360 8.80 7.22 -18.84
CA THR A 360 8.34 8.52 -18.27
C THR A 360 7.09 8.38 -17.39
N PRO A 361 7.09 7.56 -16.32
CA PRO A 361 5.94 7.45 -15.42
C PRO A 361 5.77 8.73 -14.58
N ARG A 362 4.58 8.91 -13.99
CA ARG A 362 4.32 10.02 -13.04
C ARG A 362 4.75 9.63 -11.63
N ARG A 363 5.25 10.58 -10.84
CA ARG A 363 5.73 10.39 -9.47
C ARG A 363 4.65 9.85 -8.56
N LYS A 364 3.45 10.41 -8.60
CA LYS A 364 2.24 9.97 -7.86
C LYS A 364 2.48 9.64 -6.39
N GLY A 365 3.05 10.59 -5.66
CA GLY A 365 3.28 10.41 -4.23
C GLY A 365 4.56 9.66 -3.86
N ARG A 366 5.28 9.07 -4.84
CA ARG A 366 6.52 8.33 -4.59
C ARG A 366 7.58 9.18 -3.89
N LEU A 367 8.24 8.58 -2.90
CA LEU A 367 9.43 9.13 -2.27
C LEU A 367 10.58 9.12 -3.28
N LEU A 368 11.35 10.20 -3.28
CA LEU A 368 12.62 10.25 -4.02
C LEU A 368 13.77 10.37 -3.01
N TYR A 369 14.95 9.95 -3.44
CA TYR A 369 16.16 9.90 -2.62
C TYR A 369 17.31 10.57 -3.36
N SER A 370 18.25 11.16 -2.63
CA SER A 370 19.51 11.65 -3.20
C SER A 370 20.71 11.13 -2.41
N ILE A 371 21.83 10.89 -3.10
CA ILE A 371 23.07 10.40 -2.50
C ILE A 371 24.00 11.58 -2.27
N ASN A 372 24.61 11.68 -1.08
CA ASN A 372 25.72 12.60 -0.79
C ASN A 372 25.40 14.08 -1.07
N GLY A 373 24.15 14.50 -0.88
CA GLY A 373 23.70 15.86 -1.16
C GLY A 373 23.70 16.24 -2.65
N CYS A 374 23.76 15.26 -3.57
CA CYS A 374 23.65 15.53 -5.00
C CYS A 374 22.28 16.13 -5.35
N SER A 375 22.23 16.96 -6.39
CA SER A 375 20.99 17.67 -6.77
C SER A 375 19.99 16.86 -7.60
N PHE A 376 20.36 15.64 -7.99
CA PHE A 376 19.46 14.69 -8.64
C PHE A 376 18.81 13.79 -7.61
N SER A 377 17.63 13.24 -7.94
CA SER A 377 16.91 12.32 -7.08
C SER A 377 16.31 11.13 -7.83
N PHE A 378 16.11 10.01 -7.14
CA PHE A 378 15.70 8.72 -7.69
C PHE A 378 14.71 7.98 -6.78
N THR A 379 13.94 7.04 -7.30
CA THR A 379 12.99 6.24 -6.52
C THR A 379 13.70 5.19 -5.65
N GLU A 380 13.04 4.71 -4.59
CA GLU A 380 13.65 3.73 -3.66
C GLU A 380 14.10 2.41 -4.31
N THR A 381 13.55 2.08 -5.47
CA THR A 381 13.79 0.85 -6.21
C THR A 381 14.94 0.97 -7.22
N HIS A 382 15.46 2.18 -7.49
CA HIS A 382 16.41 2.36 -8.58
C HIS A 382 17.74 1.62 -8.32
N PRO A 383 18.18 0.70 -9.22
CA PRO A 383 19.38 -0.09 -9.00
C PRO A 383 20.67 0.65 -9.39
N PHE A 384 21.56 0.83 -8.43
CA PHE A 384 22.92 1.31 -8.61
C PHE A 384 23.89 0.15 -8.68
N VAL A 385 24.89 0.20 -9.56
CA VAL A 385 25.93 -0.82 -9.62
C VAL A 385 26.87 -0.63 -8.44
N THR A 386 27.14 -1.69 -7.68
CA THR A 386 28.07 -1.62 -6.55
C THR A 386 29.53 -1.60 -7.02
N ALA A 387 30.44 -1.22 -6.12
CA ALA A 387 31.87 -1.29 -6.39
C ALA A 387 32.39 -2.74 -6.62
N THR A 388 31.82 -3.71 -5.90
CA THR A 388 32.14 -5.14 -5.99
C THR A 388 31.58 -5.76 -7.26
N GLY A 389 30.32 -5.43 -7.59
CA GLY A 389 29.61 -5.91 -8.76
C GLY A 389 30.26 -5.58 -10.08
N HIS A 390 30.94 -4.44 -10.17
CA HIS A 390 31.67 -4.06 -11.37
C HIS A 390 32.90 -4.95 -11.65
N ARG A 391 33.47 -5.58 -10.63
CA ARG A 391 34.73 -6.33 -10.75
C ARG A 391 34.53 -7.81 -11.04
N ASP A 392 33.28 -8.26 -11.21
CA ASP A 392 32.92 -9.67 -11.24
C ASP A 392 33.49 -10.45 -10.02
N GLU A 393 33.67 -9.77 -8.88
CA GLU A 393 34.09 -10.35 -7.60
C GLU A 393 32.86 -10.91 -6.88
N ASP A 394 32.99 -12.03 -6.15
CA ASP A 394 31.91 -12.63 -5.33
C ASP A 394 31.29 -11.56 -4.40
N GLY A 395 30.11 -11.06 -4.75
CA GLY A 395 29.46 -9.95 -4.05
C GLY A 395 28.20 -9.43 -4.74
N HIS A 396 27.45 -8.59 -4.04
CA HIS A 396 26.24 -7.95 -4.59
C HIS A 396 26.59 -7.11 -5.82
N GLY A 397 25.93 -7.35 -6.95
CA GLY A 397 26.09 -6.63 -8.20
C GLY A 397 25.46 -5.23 -8.21
N LEU A 398 24.37 -5.08 -7.47
CA LEU A 398 23.51 -3.91 -7.43
C LEU A 398 23.22 -3.46 -5.99
N ALA A 399 22.75 -2.23 -5.82
CA ALA A 399 22.23 -1.68 -4.57
C ALA A 399 21.00 -0.81 -4.85
N ALA A 400 20.00 -0.88 -3.97
CA ALA A 400 18.80 -0.05 -4.01
C ALA A 400 18.38 0.32 -2.57
N VAL A 401 17.66 1.43 -2.39
CA VAL A 401 17.18 1.85 -1.06
C VAL A 401 16.22 0.82 -0.48
N SER A 402 15.40 0.22 -1.36
CA SER A 402 14.40 -0.79 -1.03
C SER A 402 14.65 -2.06 -1.84
N PRO A 403 15.67 -2.88 -1.49
CA PRO A 403 16.05 -4.07 -2.25
C PRO A 403 14.90 -5.01 -2.47
N ARG A 404 14.12 -5.30 -1.42
CA ARG A 404 12.92 -6.14 -1.47
C ARG A 404 11.92 -5.66 -2.51
N THR A 405 11.66 -4.36 -2.54
CA THR A 405 10.72 -3.78 -3.50
C THR A 405 11.25 -3.94 -4.91
N LEU A 406 12.54 -3.64 -5.14
CA LEU A 406 13.20 -3.88 -6.42
C LEU A 406 13.13 -5.35 -6.87
N VAL A 407 13.47 -6.32 -6.02
CA VAL A 407 13.40 -7.74 -6.41
C VAL A 407 11.98 -8.22 -6.62
N ASN A 408 10.98 -7.65 -5.95
CA ASN A 408 9.60 -7.95 -6.30
C ASN A 408 9.20 -7.33 -7.65
N LEU A 409 9.72 -6.16 -8.00
CA LEU A 409 9.38 -5.47 -9.25
C LEU A 409 10.07 -6.07 -10.46
N VAL A 410 11.36 -6.37 -10.33
CA VAL A 410 12.15 -7.01 -11.37
C VAL A 410 12.93 -8.16 -10.76
N PRO A 411 12.26 -9.32 -10.60
CA PRO A 411 12.87 -10.46 -9.93
C PRO A 411 14.15 -10.97 -10.55
N THR A 412 14.34 -10.81 -11.86
CA THR A 412 15.60 -11.19 -12.50
C THR A 412 16.81 -10.43 -11.97
N LEU A 413 16.63 -9.24 -11.38
CA LEU A 413 17.73 -8.49 -10.77
C LEU A 413 18.18 -9.08 -9.44
N SER A 414 17.35 -9.91 -8.79
CA SER A 414 17.76 -10.65 -7.60
C SER A 414 18.98 -11.51 -7.90
N ARG A 415 19.07 -12.07 -9.11
CA ARG A 415 20.18 -12.91 -9.56
C ARG A 415 21.52 -12.16 -9.67
N LEU A 416 21.51 -10.83 -9.69
CA LEU A 416 22.73 -10.03 -9.64
C LEU A 416 23.19 -9.73 -8.22
N GLY A 417 22.40 -10.05 -7.20
CA GLY A 417 22.65 -9.54 -5.86
C GLY A 417 22.27 -8.08 -5.73
N VAL A 418 21.21 -7.79 -4.99
CA VAL A 418 20.81 -6.41 -4.66
C VAL A 418 21.12 -6.15 -3.19
N ALA A 419 22.02 -5.22 -2.88
CA ALA A 419 22.31 -4.76 -1.53
C ALA A 419 21.37 -3.63 -1.09
N LYS A 420 21.17 -3.47 0.22
CA LYS A 420 20.54 -2.26 0.76
C LYS A 420 21.48 -1.07 0.57
N MET A 421 20.94 0.01 0.01
CA MET A 421 21.64 1.28 -0.09
C MET A 421 21.40 2.09 1.18
N GLU A 422 22.46 2.24 1.95
CA GLU A 422 22.49 2.99 3.20
C GLU A 422 23.85 3.67 3.39
N GLU A 423 24.04 4.40 4.48
CA GLU A 423 25.33 5.01 4.79
C GLU A 423 26.42 3.93 4.92
N GLY A 424 27.51 4.09 4.18
CA GLY A 424 28.60 3.12 4.07
C GLY A 424 28.56 2.26 2.80
N THR A 425 27.42 2.17 2.10
CA THR A 425 27.32 1.39 0.85
C THR A 425 28.28 1.97 -0.21
N ALA A 426 29.09 1.12 -0.83
CA ALA A 426 30.02 1.51 -1.90
C ALA A 426 29.41 1.27 -3.29
N VAL A 427 29.02 2.34 -3.97
CA VAL A 427 28.49 2.31 -5.34
C VAL A 427 29.56 2.69 -6.36
N MET A 428 29.39 2.28 -7.62
CA MET A 428 30.30 2.61 -8.70
C MET A 428 30.03 4.04 -9.20
N SER A 429 31.08 4.85 -9.29
CA SER A 429 31.03 6.25 -9.75
C SER A 429 32.02 6.48 -10.88
N LEU A 430 31.86 7.58 -11.62
CA LEU A 430 32.83 8.05 -12.61
C LEU A 430 33.51 9.32 -12.11
N LYS A 431 34.84 9.36 -12.17
CA LYS A 431 35.60 10.60 -12.01
C LYS A 431 36.70 10.65 -13.05
N ASN A 432 36.80 11.76 -13.78
CA ASN A 432 37.79 11.91 -14.86
C ASN A 432 37.72 10.75 -15.88
N GLN A 433 36.50 10.28 -16.20
CA GLN A 433 36.24 9.13 -17.07
C GLN A 433 36.78 7.78 -16.57
N GLU A 434 37.25 7.70 -15.33
CA GLU A 434 37.67 6.44 -14.71
C GLU A 434 36.63 5.96 -13.69
N PRO A 435 36.17 4.69 -13.79
CA PRO A 435 35.29 4.09 -12.79
C PRO A 435 36.00 3.95 -11.44
N ARG A 436 35.34 4.35 -10.37
CA ARG A 436 35.85 4.21 -9.01
C ARG A 436 34.73 4.03 -7.98
N PRO A 437 34.98 3.34 -6.86
CA PRO A 437 34.04 3.30 -5.75
C PRO A 437 33.75 4.70 -5.18
N ALA A 438 32.49 4.97 -4.88
CA ALA A 438 32.02 6.09 -4.09
C ALA A 438 31.17 5.57 -2.92
N THR A 439 31.50 5.99 -1.71
CA THR A 439 30.73 5.62 -0.52
C THR A 439 29.53 6.56 -0.37
N VAL A 440 28.36 5.99 -0.12
CA VAL A 440 27.18 6.73 0.31
C VAL A 440 27.44 7.20 1.75
N SER A 441 27.62 8.50 1.95
CA SER A 441 27.81 9.12 3.26
C SER A 441 26.53 9.69 3.85
N VAL A 442 25.54 9.98 3.00
CA VAL A 442 24.19 10.42 3.39
C VAL A 442 23.20 10.04 2.31
N LEU A 443 21.99 9.66 2.72
CA LEU A 443 20.86 9.39 1.85
C LEU A 443 19.69 10.30 2.25
N ASP A 444 19.47 11.37 1.49
CA ASP A 444 18.40 12.34 1.80
C ASP A 444 17.07 11.84 1.22
N ILE A 445 15.99 12.03 1.97
CA ILE A 445 14.62 11.64 1.57
C ILE A 445 13.85 12.89 1.14
N HIS A 446 13.22 12.81 -0.03
CA HIS A 446 12.39 13.86 -0.62
C HIS A 446 10.94 13.37 -0.72
N PRO A 447 10.07 13.71 0.25
CA PRO A 447 8.65 13.39 0.16
C PRO A 447 7.98 14.04 -1.05
N ALA A 448 6.94 13.40 -1.57
CA ALA A 448 6.08 14.06 -2.54
C ALA A 448 5.24 15.14 -1.84
N THR A 449 5.10 16.29 -2.49
CA THR A 449 4.23 17.39 -2.10
C THR A 449 3.05 17.44 -3.06
N ALA A 450 1.97 18.14 -2.70
CA ALA A 450 0.85 18.36 -3.61
C ALA A 450 1.28 19.02 -4.94
N GLU A 451 2.34 19.82 -4.92
CA GLU A 451 2.87 20.53 -6.10
C GLU A 451 3.63 19.62 -7.06
N ASN A 452 4.30 18.58 -6.56
CA ASN A 452 5.17 17.71 -7.35
C ASN A 452 4.67 16.26 -7.45
N ALA A 453 3.51 15.96 -6.89
CA ALA A 453 2.91 14.63 -6.93
C ALA A 453 2.64 14.17 -8.38
N ASP A 454 2.42 15.09 -9.31
CA ASP A 454 2.17 14.78 -10.73
C ASP A 454 3.40 14.89 -11.63
N ASP A 455 4.59 15.18 -11.07
CA ASP A 455 5.82 15.29 -11.85
C ASP A 455 6.13 14.01 -12.61
N TYR A 456 6.73 14.14 -13.79
CA TYR A 456 7.28 12.99 -14.49
C TYR A 456 8.65 12.62 -13.92
N ILE A 457 8.88 11.32 -13.81
CA ILE A 457 10.19 10.73 -13.52
C ILE A 457 10.59 9.82 -14.68
N TYR A 458 11.88 9.53 -14.82
CA TYR A 458 12.47 9.05 -16.06
C TYR A 458 13.43 7.88 -15.86
N ASP A 459 13.48 6.94 -16.80
CA ASP A 459 14.53 5.91 -16.87
C ASP A 459 14.90 5.65 -18.34
N LEU A 460 16.11 5.16 -18.59
CA LEU A 460 16.59 4.82 -19.93
C LEU A 460 16.76 3.30 -20.04
N ILE A 461 16.19 2.72 -21.09
CA ILE A 461 16.47 1.33 -21.49
C ILE A 461 17.32 1.38 -22.74
N LEU A 462 18.51 0.80 -22.65
CA LEU A 462 19.48 0.78 -23.74
C LEU A 462 19.33 -0.47 -24.59
N GLU A 463 19.77 -0.41 -25.84
CA GLU A 463 19.86 -1.60 -26.69
C GLU A 463 20.74 -2.67 -26.02
N PRO A 464 20.26 -3.92 -25.92
CA PRO A 464 21.05 -5.00 -25.31
C PRO A 464 22.26 -5.34 -26.17
N THR A 465 23.29 -5.86 -25.52
CA THR A 465 24.49 -6.40 -26.16
C THR A 465 24.50 -7.93 -26.08
N GLU A 466 25.48 -8.57 -26.72
CA GLU A 466 25.74 -10.01 -26.50
C GLU A 466 26.01 -10.35 -25.03
N LYS A 467 26.44 -9.36 -24.23
CA LYS A 467 26.68 -9.49 -22.79
C LYS A 467 25.49 -9.01 -21.93
N GLY A 468 24.35 -8.71 -22.54
CA GLY A 468 23.16 -8.22 -21.83
C GLY A 468 22.96 -6.71 -21.87
N PHE A 469 22.13 -6.20 -20.97
CA PHE A 469 21.79 -4.78 -20.90
C PHE A 469 22.97 -3.96 -20.33
N PRO A 470 23.47 -2.97 -21.08
CA PRO A 470 24.58 -2.15 -20.61
C PRO A 470 24.11 -1.17 -19.53
N HIS A 471 24.98 -0.91 -18.55
CA HIS A 471 24.77 0.07 -17.49
C HIS A 471 25.18 1.47 -17.98
N TYR A 472 24.57 2.52 -17.44
CA TYR A 472 24.82 3.89 -17.87
C TYR A 472 25.06 4.84 -16.69
N PHE A 473 25.61 6.03 -16.99
CA PHE A 473 25.99 6.99 -15.95
C PHE A 473 24.98 8.11 -15.79
N VAL A 474 24.57 8.34 -14.54
CA VAL A 474 23.64 9.41 -14.12
C VAL A 474 24.24 10.25 -13.00
N GLY A 475 23.79 11.49 -12.83
CA GLY A 475 24.14 12.29 -11.65
C GLY A 475 23.74 13.75 -11.76
N ASP A 476 24.57 14.66 -11.24
CA ASP A 476 24.29 16.11 -11.25
C ASP A 476 25.37 16.95 -11.94
N GLY A 477 26.30 16.29 -12.63
CA GLY A 477 27.43 16.92 -13.31
C GLY A 477 28.66 17.16 -12.43
N THR A 478 28.54 17.04 -11.11
CA THR A 478 29.71 16.98 -10.21
C THR A 478 30.06 15.54 -9.88
N SER A 479 29.05 14.73 -9.62
CA SER A 479 29.18 13.29 -9.38
C SER A 479 28.36 12.53 -10.40
N LEU A 480 28.92 11.44 -10.94
CA LEU A 480 28.22 10.51 -11.81
C LEU A 480 28.32 9.10 -11.22
N PHE A 481 27.21 8.36 -11.26
CA PHE A 481 27.05 7.02 -10.71
C PHE A 481 26.62 6.07 -11.81
N LEU A 482 27.14 4.84 -11.77
CA LEU A 482 26.77 3.79 -12.71
C LEU A 482 25.48 3.13 -12.21
N VAL A 483 24.45 3.12 -13.06
CA VAL A 483 23.13 2.57 -12.74
C VAL A 483 22.71 1.55 -13.78
N ALA A 484 21.81 0.65 -13.36
CA ALA A 484 21.17 -0.31 -14.25
C ALA A 484 19.75 0.15 -14.56
N SER A 485 19.26 -0.14 -15.76
CA SER A 485 17.83 -0.01 -16.06
C SER A 485 17.06 -1.07 -15.27
N GLU A 486 15.87 -0.73 -14.76
CA GLU A 486 14.99 -1.68 -14.08
C GLU A 486 14.16 -2.45 -15.11
N VAL A 487 14.84 -3.26 -15.90
CA VAL A 487 14.22 -4.15 -16.87
C VAL A 487 14.60 -5.59 -16.57
N PRO A 488 13.70 -6.55 -16.84
CA PRO A 488 14.04 -7.96 -16.78
C PRO A 488 15.31 -8.25 -17.60
N ARG A 489 16.33 -8.79 -16.94
CA ARG A 489 17.64 -9.03 -17.55
C ARG A 489 17.60 -10.35 -18.32
N ILE A 490 17.35 -10.25 -19.62
CA ILE A 490 17.21 -11.38 -20.54
C ILE A 490 18.46 -12.27 -20.52
N GLU A 491 19.64 -11.69 -20.32
CA GLU A 491 20.89 -12.43 -20.23
C GLU A 491 21.01 -13.30 -18.98
N ILE A 492 20.24 -13.00 -17.93
CA ILE A 492 20.31 -13.70 -16.63
C ILE A 492 19.17 -14.68 -16.47
N ALA A 493 17.99 -14.36 -17.00
CA ALA A 493 16.82 -15.22 -17.03
C ALA A 493 16.25 -15.33 -18.47
N PRO A 494 17.00 -15.93 -19.41
CA PRO A 494 16.65 -15.92 -20.84
C PRO A 494 15.32 -16.60 -21.13
N HIS A 495 14.97 -17.62 -20.35
CA HIS A 495 13.74 -18.36 -20.55
C HIS A 495 12.51 -17.60 -20.00
N LEU A 496 12.59 -17.01 -18.80
CA LEU A 496 11.56 -16.10 -18.31
C LEU A 496 11.28 -14.98 -19.32
N ALA A 497 12.35 -14.31 -19.76
CA ALA A 497 12.26 -13.26 -20.77
C ALA A 497 11.59 -13.77 -22.04
N THR A 498 12.00 -14.94 -22.54
CA THR A 498 11.39 -15.59 -23.70
C THR A 498 9.88 -15.77 -23.50
N THR A 499 9.44 -16.27 -22.34
CA THR A 499 8.04 -16.44 -22.01
C THR A 499 7.26 -15.12 -22.06
N VAL A 500 7.72 -14.10 -21.33
CA VAL A 500 7.03 -12.79 -21.24
C VAL A 500 6.96 -12.12 -22.61
N LEU A 501 8.08 -12.08 -23.32
CA LEU A 501 8.19 -11.49 -24.64
C LEU A 501 7.32 -12.20 -25.67
N LYS A 502 7.27 -13.53 -25.63
CA LYS A 502 6.41 -14.32 -26.49
C LYS A 502 4.93 -14.08 -26.19
N ALA A 503 4.56 -13.96 -24.91
CA ALA A 503 3.20 -13.64 -24.49
C ALA A 503 2.74 -12.28 -25.00
N LEU A 504 3.57 -11.25 -24.82
CA LEU A 504 3.28 -9.90 -25.32
C LEU A 504 3.19 -9.89 -26.85
N HIS A 505 4.07 -10.61 -27.55
CA HIS A 505 4.01 -10.72 -29.00
C HIS A 505 2.67 -11.32 -29.47
N VAL A 506 2.13 -12.32 -28.78
CA VAL A 506 0.84 -12.93 -29.13
C VAL A 506 -0.34 -12.00 -28.80
N ALA A 507 -0.28 -11.28 -27.68
CA ALA A 507 -1.34 -10.37 -27.24
C ALA A 507 -1.26 -8.96 -27.84
N HIS A 508 -0.22 -8.64 -28.62
CA HIS A 508 0.11 -7.26 -28.98
C HIS A 508 -1.00 -6.52 -29.73
N ASP A 509 -1.74 -7.20 -30.60
CA ASP A 509 -2.84 -6.60 -31.37
C ASP A 509 -3.99 -6.15 -30.45
N SER A 510 -4.31 -6.95 -29.45
CA SER A 510 -5.37 -6.65 -28.47
C SER A 510 -4.94 -5.60 -27.45
N LEU A 511 -3.62 -5.46 -27.23
CA LEU A 511 -3.04 -4.36 -26.46
C LEU A 511 -2.97 -3.06 -27.29
N HIS A 512 -2.98 -3.13 -28.63
CA HIS A 512 -2.82 -1.96 -29.48
C HIS A 512 -4.09 -1.10 -29.54
N GLY A 513 -3.96 0.19 -29.26
CA GLY A 513 -5.06 1.15 -29.36
C GLY A 513 -6.10 1.08 -28.24
N ARG A 514 -5.96 0.13 -27.32
CA ARG A 514 -6.69 0.08 -26.04
C ARG A 514 -5.74 0.61 -24.97
N PRO A 515 -5.75 1.92 -24.63
CA PRO A 515 -5.10 2.34 -23.40
C PRO A 515 -5.72 1.48 -22.31
N ILE A 516 -4.87 0.78 -21.53
CA ILE A 516 -5.32 0.03 -20.35
C ILE A 516 -6.11 1.06 -19.52
N GLN A 517 -7.46 0.97 -19.55
CA GLN A 517 -8.31 2.08 -19.14
C GLN A 517 -7.99 2.45 -17.69
N ARG A 518 -7.42 3.65 -17.51
CA ARG A 518 -7.28 4.30 -16.20
C ARG A 518 -8.57 5.09 -16.01
N ASN A 519 -9.53 4.52 -15.30
CA ASN A 519 -10.67 5.30 -14.86
C ASN A 519 -10.15 6.47 -14.01
N ASN A 520 -10.67 7.67 -14.22
CA ASN A 520 -10.29 8.88 -13.50
C ASN A 520 -10.59 8.72 -11.99
N GLY A 521 -9.61 8.23 -11.23
CA GLY A 521 -9.70 8.00 -9.78
C GLY A 521 -9.73 6.53 -9.35
N GLU A 522 -9.81 5.56 -10.25
CA GLU A 522 -9.70 4.12 -9.95
C GLU A 522 -8.40 3.56 -10.55
N SER A 523 -7.63 2.81 -9.76
CA SER A 523 -6.34 2.25 -10.18
C SER A 523 -6.49 1.27 -11.36
N PRO A 524 -5.53 1.27 -12.31
CA PRO A 524 -5.59 0.40 -13.49
C PRO A 524 -5.38 -1.05 -13.05
N SER A 525 -6.44 -1.86 -13.11
CA SER A 525 -6.31 -3.26 -12.71
C SER A 525 -7.21 -4.22 -13.50
N LYS A 526 -7.43 -3.97 -14.81
CA LYS A 526 -7.95 -5.06 -15.67
C LYS A 526 -6.90 -6.17 -15.85
N VAL A 527 -5.61 -5.81 -15.79
CA VAL A 527 -4.44 -6.69 -15.96
C VAL A 527 -4.34 -7.69 -14.78
N PRO A 528 -4.18 -7.30 -13.50
CA PRO A 528 -4.02 -8.23 -12.37
C PRO A 528 -5.16 -9.25 -12.20
N HIS A 529 -6.39 -8.90 -12.56
CA HIS A 529 -7.53 -9.84 -12.53
C HIS A 529 -7.44 -10.92 -13.62
N VAL A 530 -6.92 -10.62 -14.82
CA VAL A 530 -6.57 -11.65 -15.81
C VAL A 530 -5.55 -12.61 -15.23
N PHE A 531 -4.59 -12.06 -14.49
CA PHE A 531 -3.42 -12.81 -14.08
C PHE A 531 -3.65 -13.70 -12.86
N GLN A 532 -4.58 -13.36 -11.98
CA GLN A 532 -5.08 -14.28 -10.93
C GLN A 532 -5.81 -15.49 -11.52
N LEU A 533 -6.48 -15.32 -12.67
CA LEU A 533 -7.12 -16.40 -13.42
C LEU A 533 -6.12 -17.25 -14.23
N LEU A 534 -4.89 -16.76 -14.40
CA LEU A 534 -3.87 -17.40 -15.23
C LEU A 534 -3.10 -18.50 -14.49
N THR A 535 -2.82 -18.37 -13.19
CA THR A 535 -2.13 -19.43 -12.42
C THR A 535 -2.81 -20.81 -12.54
N PRO A 536 -4.16 -20.93 -12.48
CA PRO A 536 -4.87 -22.19 -12.77
C PRO A 536 -4.98 -22.54 -14.27
N ALA A 537 -4.93 -21.57 -15.18
CA ALA A 537 -5.00 -21.86 -16.63
C ALA A 537 -3.65 -22.35 -17.19
N LEU A 538 -2.54 -21.87 -16.62
CA LEU A 538 -1.16 -22.29 -16.92
C LEU A 538 -0.83 -23.65 -16.30
N ALA A 539 -1.58 -24.06 -15.27
CA ALA A 539 -1.58 -25.44 -14.81
C ALA A 539 -2.01 -26.43 -15.91
N LEU A 540 -2.61 -26.02 -17.03
CA LEU A 540 -3.07 -26.92 -18.08
C LEU A 540 -2.06 -27.11 -19.23
N VAL A 541 -0.82 -26.63 -19.09
CA VAL A 541 0.25 -26.93 -20.06
C VAL A 541 0.65 -28.40 -19.91
N SER A 542 0.15 -29.27 -20.81
CA SER A 542 0.56 -30.68 -20.84
C SER A 542 2.04 -30.76 -21.25
N PRO A 543 2.93 -31.25 -20.37
CA PRO A 543 4.35 -31.32 -20.69
C PRO A 543 4.58 -32.38 -21.76
N LEU A 544 5.20 -31.96 -22.85
CA LEU A 544 5.86 -32.76 -23.89
C LEU A 544 5.04 -33.48 -24.98
N GLN A 545 3.80 -33.94 -24.77
CA GLN A 545 3.12 -34.69 -25.85
C GLN A 545 2.79 -33.85 -27.10
N GLN A 546 2.56 -32.54 -26.95
CA GLN A 546 2.41 -31.62 -28.08
C GLN A 546 3.76 -31.07 -28.57
N ALA A 547 4.72 -30.81 -27.67
CA ALA A 547 6.02 -30.24 -28.05
C ALA A 547 6.85 -31.19 -28.92
N GLN A 548 6.85 -32.50 -28.64
CA GLN A 548 7.55 -33.48 -29.48
C GLN A 548 6.89 -33.68 -30.85
N GLY A 549 5.57 -33.48 -30.95
CA GLY A 549 4.85 -33.50 -32.22
C GLY A 549 5.15 -32.28 -33.12
N VAL A 550 5.39 -31.11 -32.50
CA VAL A 550 5.74 -29.87 -33.22
C VAL A 550 7.20 -29.87 -33.70
N VAL A 551 8.14 -30.37 -32.88
CA VAL A 551 9.58 -30.46 -33.24
C VAL A 551 9.83 -31.38 -34.44
N GLN A 552 8.95 -32.35 -34.72
CA GLN A 552 9.06 -33.18 -35.93
C GLN A 552 8.51 -32.51 -37.21
N GLN A 553 7.77 -31.40 -37.12
CA GLN A 553 7.15 -30.74 -38.29
C GLN A 553 7.73 -29.38 -38.66
N THR A 554 8.43 -28.69 -37.75
CA THR A 554 9.11 -27.43 -38.07
C THR A 554 10.59 -27.66 -38.36
N GLN A 555 11.00 -27.38 -39.61
CA GLN A 555 12.40 -27.12 -39.96
C GLN A 555 13.01 -26.16 -38.93
N ASP A 556 14.29 -26.39 -38.58
CA ASP A 556 15.08 -25.69 -37.54
C ASP A 556 14.40 -24.42 -37.03
N PRO A 557 13.90 -24.39 -35.78
CA PRO A 557 13.20 -23.22 -35.27
C PRO A 557 14.10 -22.01 -35.47
N VAL A 558 13.65 -21.06 -36.30
CA VAL A 558 14.38 -19.83 -36.59
C VAL A 558 14.83 -19.25 -35.26
N PRO A 559 16.15 -18.98 -35.05
CA PRO A 559 16.65 -18.53 -33.78
C PRO A 559 15.83 -17.35 -33.28
N PHE A 560 15.26 -17.51 -32.09
CA PHE A 560 14.44 -16.49 -31.44
C PHE A 560 15.33 -15.27 -31.13
N ASN A 561 15.32 -14.27 -32.00
CA ASN A 561 16.19 -13.10 -31.89
C ASN A 561 15.52 -12.03 -31.01
N ILE A 562 16.12 -11.75 -29.86
CA ILE A 562 15.65 -10.74 -28.90
C ILE A 562 15.44 -9.38 -29.57
N ALA A 563 16.30 -9.01 -30.53
CA ALA A 563 16.17 -7.75 -31.26
C ALA A 563 14.85 -7.66 -32.05
N ASP A 564 14.34 -8.77 -32.58
CA ASP A 564 13.08 -8.78 -33.33
C ASP A 564 11.85 -8.64 -32.43
N ILE A 565 11.97 -9.02 -31.16
CA ILE A 565 10.90 -8.86 -30.17
C ILE A 565 10.93 -7.47 -29.57
N LEU A 566 12.12 -6.90 -29.34
CA LEU A 566 12.19 -5.50 -28.91
C LEU A 566 11.54 -4.55 -29.93
N LYS A 567 11.49 -4.92 -31.22
CA LYS A 567 10.67 -4.21 -32.22
C LYS A 567 9.18 -4.18 -31.88
N VAL A 568 8.65 -5.14 -31.13
CA VAL A 568 7.25 -5.13 -30.66
C VAL A 568 6.99 -3.91 -29.77
N PHE A 569 7.98 -3.48 -28.98
CA PHE A 569 7.90 -2.26 -28.17
C PHE A 569 8.13 -0.98 -28.97
N VAL A 570 8.48 -1.08 -30.26
CA VAL A 570 8.84 0.07 -31.09
C VAL A 570 7.87 0.19 -32.26
N GLN A 571 7.10 1.27 -32.28
CA GLN A 571 6.30 1.64 -33.44
C GLN A 571 7.13 2.50 -34.39
N GLU A 572 7.38 2.00 -35.61
CA GLU A 572 7.87 2.85 -36.70
C GLU A 572 6.79 3.90 -37.03
N LYS A 573 7.09 5.19 -36.90
CA LYS A 573 6.22 6.25 -37.41
C LYS A 573 6.41 6.38 -38.92
N THR A 574 5.44 7.04 -39.57
CA THR A 574 5.44 7.35 -41.02
C THR A 574 6.66 8.13 -41.51
N ALA A 575 7.43 8.76 -40.62
CA ALA A 575 8.74 9.31 -40.93
C ALA A 575 9.84 8.27 -40.58
N PRO A 576 10.71 7.87 -41.52
CA PRO A 576 11.65 6.74 -41.40
C PRO A 576 12.76 6.91 -40.34
N THR A 577 12.73 7.97 -39.53
CA THR A 577 13.69 8.24 -38.46
C THR A 577 13.03 8.50 -37.11
N GLN A 578 11.71 8.34 -36.98
CA GLN A 578 11.00 8.48 -35.71
C GLN A 578 10.39 7.15 -35.30
N THR A 579 11.03 6.50 -34.34
CA THR A 579 10.46 5.37 -33.60
C THR A 579 9.75 5.91 -32.36
N SER A 580 8.52 5.48 -32.08
CA SER A 580 7.86 5.73 -30.79
C SER A 580 7.69 4.43 -30.03
N TYR A 581 8.07 4.45 -28.75
CA TYR A 581 7.82 3.36 -27.83
C TYR A 581 6.31 3.10 -27.69
N ARG A 582 5.91 1.83 -27.80
CA ARG A 582 4.55 1.37 -27.50
C ARG A 582 4.41 1.23 -25.99
N ARG A 583 4.06 2.33 -25.35
CA ARG A 583 3.97 2.47 -23.89
C ARG A 583 3.13 1.36 -23.25
N GLU A 584 2.03 0.98 -23.89
CA GLU A 584 1.07 -0.01 -23.40
C GLU A 584 1.71 -1.40 -23.28
N LEU A 585 2.58 -1.78 -24.23
CA LEU A 585 3.29 -3.06 -24.20
C LEU A 585 4.39 -3.03 -23.15
N GLY A 586 5.05 -1.89 -23.00
CA GLY A 586 5.98 -1.61 -21.91
C GLY A 586 5.37 -1.84 -20.54
N GLU A 587 4.25 -1.17 -20.29
CA GLU A 587 3.48 -1.29 -19.06
C GLU A 587 3.01 -2.75 -18.86
N ALA A 588 2.54 -3.44 -19.90
CA ALA A 588 2.17 -4.85 -19.79
C ALA A 588 3.36 -5.78 -19.47
N CYS A 589 4.54 -5.54 -20.07
CA CYS A 589 5.75 -6.30 -19.78
C CYS A 589 6.19 -6.16 -18.33
N GLU A 590 6.19 -4.92 -17.85
CA GLU A 590 6.50 -4.57 -16.47
C GLU A 590 5.53 -5.28 -15.52
N GLN A 591 4.23 -5.19 -15.77
CA GLN A 591 3.19 -5.84 -14.95
C GLN A 591 3.36 -7.37 -14.88
N ILE A 592 3.62 -8.02 -16.01
CA ILE A 592 3.84 -9.47 -16.05
C ILE A 592 5.12 -9.83 -15.27
N ALA A 593 6.22 -9.12 -15.51
CA ALA A 593 7.49 -9.41 -14.85
C ALA A 593 7.46 -9.14 -13.35
N THR A 594 6.82 -8.06 -12.90
CA THR A 594 6.63 -7.73 -11.48
C THR A 594 5.76 -8.76 -10.77
N HIS A 595 4.62 -9.13 -11.35
CA HIS A 595 3.68 -9.99 -10.62
C HIS A 595 3.95 -11.47 -10.77
N HIS A 596 4.55 -11.90 -11.89
CA HIS A 596 4.71 -13.31 -12.23
C HIS A 596 6.12 -13.67 -12.67
N GLY A 597 7.09 -12.75 -12.62
CA GLY A 597 8.45 -13.02 -13.08
C GLY A 597 9.06 -14.23 -12.38
N GLU A 598 9.02 -14.28 -11.05
CA GLU A 598 9.54 -15.42 -10.28
C GLU A 598 8.74 -16.70 -10.51
N GLU A 599 7.41 -16.59 -10.60
CA GLU A 599 6.52 -17.72 -10.81
C GLU A 599 6.76 -18.36 -12.18
N ILE A 600 6.84 -17.54 -13.24
CA ILE A 600 7.13 -17.99 -14.60
C ILE A 600 8.52 -18.61 -14.68
N ASP A 601 9.51 -17.98 -14.05
CA ASP A 601 10.88 -18.49 -14.00
C ASP A 601 10.94 -19.85 -13.30
N ALA A 602 10.29 -19.98 -12.13
CA ALA A 602 10.11 -21.24 -11.42
C ALA A 602 9.38 -22.28 -12.25
N MET A 603 8.31 -21.89 -12.95
CA MET A 603 7.55 -22.78 -13.83
C MET A 603 8.41 -23.31 -14.98
N VAL A 604 9.33 -22.51 -15.52
CA VAL A 604 10.26 -22.97 -16.55
C VAL A 604 11.30 -23.92 -15.97
N ASP A 605 11.94 -23.55 -14.87
CA ASP A 605 12.99 -24.38 -14.26
C ASP A 605 12.46 -25.73 -13.78
N LEU A 606 11.19 -25.73 -13.37
CA LEU A 606 10.45 -26.90 -12.94
C LEU A 606 9.41 -27.34 -13.98
N GLY A 607 9.62 -27.04 -15.27
CA GLY A 607 8.68 -27.34 -16.36
C GLY A 607 8.53 -28.83 -16.69
N TRP A 608 9.34 -29.68 -16.06
CA TRP A 608 9.18 -31.14 -16.06
C TRP A 608 8.02 -31.61 -15.17
N ARG A 609 7.47 -30.73 -14.32
CA ARG A 609 6.29 -30.99 -13.49
C ARG A 609 5.02 -31.05 -14.34
N MET A 610 4.06 -31.87 -13.93
CA MET A 610 2.67 -31.83 -14.37
C MET A 610 1.86 -31.06 -13.36
N ILE A 611 1.31 -29.94 -13.79
CA ILE A 611 0.31 -29.20 -13.03
C ILE A 611 -1.04 -29.52 -13.71
N GLY A 612 -2.17 -29.39 -12.99
CA GLY A 612 -3.51 -29.59 -13.55
C GLY A 612 -4.30 -30.76 -12.93
N LYS A 613 -5.57 -30.90 -13.35
CA LYS A 613 -6.48 -31.94 -12.83
C LYS A 613 -6.01 -33.33 -13.27
N GLU A 614 -5.62 -34.15 -12.31
CA GLU A 614 -5.47 -35.58 -12.51
C GLU A 614 -6.86 -36.23 -12.64
N GLU A 615 -7.02 -37.10 -13.64
CA GLU A 615 -8.15 -38.04 -13.61
C GLU A 615 -7.92 -38.95 -12.41
N LYS A 616 -8.87 -38.98 -11.46
CA LYS A 616 -8.79 -39.89 -10.31
C LYS A 616 -8.62 -41.31 -10.84
N ASP A 617 -7.44 -41.89 -10.66
CA ASP A 617 -7.12 -43.26 -11.11
C ASP A 617 -7.77 -44.33 -10.20
N GLY A 618 -8.52 -43.88 -9.19
CA GLY A 618 -9.20 -44.74 -8.22
C GLY A 618 -8.27 -45.25 -7.12
N SER A 619 -7.00 -44.81 -7.08
CA SER A 619 -6.12 -45.05 -5.95
C SER A 619 -6.37 -44.00 -4.86
N ASP A 620 -6.40 -44.46 -3.60
CA ASP A 620 -6.50 -43.60 -2.41
C ASP A 620 -5.12 -43.07 -1.98
N GLU A 621 -4.05 -43.39 -2.71
CA GLU A 621 -2.68 -42.97 -2.39
C GLU A 621 -2.37 -41.60 -3.00
N HIS A 622 -2.48 -40.56 -2.18
CA HIS A 622 -2.10 -39.19 -2.54
C HIS A 622 -0.68 -38.87 -2.07
N VAL A 623 0.10 -38.26 -2.96
CA VAL A 623 1.42 -37.70 -2.66
C VAL A 623 1.29 -36.19 -2.58
N LEU A 624 1.72 -35.63 -1.44
CA LEU A 624 1.87 -34.19 -1.28
C LEU A 624 3.21 -33.76 -1.85
N ALA A 625 3.20 -32.98 -2.92
CA ALA A 625 4.41 -32.36 -3.44
C ALA A 625 4.53 -30.92 -2.95
N VAL A 626 5.65 -30.55 -2.33
CA VAL A 626 5.95 -29.17 -1.90
C VAL A 626 7.16 -28.69 -2.68
N SER A 627 7.00 -27.62 -3.46
CA SER A 627 8.11 -27.04 -4.23
C SER A 627 8.55 -25.73 -3.59
N ILE A 628 9.74 -25.69 -3.00
CA ILE A 628 10.31 -24.41 -2.54
C ILE A 628 10.86 -23.67 -3.73
N LEU A 629 10.31 -22.48 -3.95
CA LEU A 629 10.71 -21.61 -5.04
C LEU A 629 11.85 -20.73 -4.57
N ASP A 630 11.59 -19.90 -3.56
CA ASP A 630 12.45 -18.81 -3.13
C ASP A 630 12.39 -18.59 -1.62
N ILE A 631 13.51 -18.20 -1.01
CA ILE A 631 13.55 -17.59 0.33
C ILE A 631 13.93 -16.13 0.16
N ILE A 632 13.07 -15.22 0.61
CA ILE A 632 13.17 -13.79 0.42
C ILE A 632 13.31 -13.10 1.77
N PHE A 633 14.46 -12.48 2.04
CA PHE A 633 14.70 -11.74 3.27
C PHE A 633 14.28 -10.27 3.16
N HIS A 634 13.85 -9.67 4.27
CA HIS A 634 13.40 -8.28 4.34
C HIS A 634 14.53 -7.28 4.46
N ASP A 635 15.58 -7.65 5.18
CA ASP A 635 16.81 -6.90 5.35
C ASP A 635 17.99 -7.80 5.05
N VAL A 636 19.20 -7.22 5.00
CA VAL A 636 20.44 -8.00 4.88
C VAL A 636 20.47 -8.95 6.08
N PRO A 637 20.31 -10.27 5.88
CA PRO A 637 20.30 -11.19 7.01
C PRO A 637 21.70 -11.25 7.59
N ASN A 638 21.81 -11.59 8.88
CA ASN A 638 23.08 -11.73 9.60
C ASN A 638 23.93 -12.94 9.14
N HIS A 639 24.04 -13.14 7.82
CA HIS A 639 24.87 -14.14 7.17
C HIS A 639 25.77 -13.47 6.15
N SER A 640 26.99 -13.98 5.99
CA SER A 640 27.97 -13.38 5.09
C SER A 640 27.54 -13.59 3.64
N PRO A 641 27.73 -12.59 2.74
CA PRO A 641 27.62 -12.83 1.31
C PRO A 641 28.45 -14.07 0.90
N GLY A 642 27.85 -14.99 0.14
CA GLY A 642 28.48 -16.25 -0.28
C GLY A 642 28.24 -17.46 0.64
N GLU A 643 27.60 -17.30 1.80
CA GLU A 643 27.15 -18.45 2.61
C GLU A 643 25.92 -19.10 1.97
N ARG A 644 26.03 -20.40 1.65
CA ARG A 644 24.92 -21.20 1.11
C ARG A 644 23.94 -21.59 2.21
N LEU A 645 22.65 -21.64 1.87
CA LEU A 645 21.60 -22.10 2.78
C LEU A 645 21.16 -23.53 2.48
N ALA A 646 20.60 -24.18 3.49
CA ALA A 646 19.84 -25.42 3.39
C ALA A 646 18.47 -25.23 4.05
N VAL A 647 17.47 -25.97 3.58
CA VAL A 647 16.10 -25.91 4.09
C VAL A 647 15.63 -27.31 4.43
N ASP A 648 15.28 -27.52 5.69
CA ASP A 648 14.51 -28.69 6.13
C ASP A 648 13.02 -28.35 6.02
N VAL A 649 12.26 -29.21 5.36
CA VAL A 649 10.81 -29.11 5.19
C VAL A 649 10.16 -30.26 5.93
N GLU A 650 9.22 -29.94 6.81
CA GLU A 650 8.42 -30.91 7.53
C GLU A 650 6.94 -30.69 7.20
N ALA A 651 6.27 -31.73 6.69
CA ALA A 651 4.83 -31.71 6.44
C ALA A 651 4.11 -32.54 7.50
N LYS A 652 3.20 -31.92 8.26
CA LYS A 652 2.40 -32.54 9.32
C LYS A 652 0.93 -32.56 8.97
N ALA A 653 0.31 -33.73 9.03
CA ALA A 653 -1.14 -33.88 8.99
C ALA A 653 -1.58 -34.95 10.00
N LYS A 654 -2.58 -34.64 10.83
CA LYS A 654 -3.09 -35.53 11.88
C LYS A 654 -1.95 -36.08 12.77
N GLU A 655 -1.74 -37.41 12.80
CA GLU A 655 -0.68 -38.08 13.56
C GLU A 655 0.58 -38.41 12.71
N THR A 656 0.60 -38.01 11.43
CA THR A 656 1.69 -38.28 10.49
C THR A 656 2.57 -37.06 10.28
N SER A 657 3.88 -37.27 10.20
CA SER A 657 4.89 -36.27 9.85
C SER A 657 5.94 -36.91 8.95
N ASP A 658 6.33 -36.21 7.90
CA ASP A 658 7.44 -36.60 7.02
C ASP A 658 8.36 -35.39 6.78
N GLN A 659 9.66 -35.66 6.67
CA GLN A 659 10.71 -34.64 6.63
C GLN A 659 11.61 -34.85 5.43
N ALA A 660 11.91 -33.75 4.74
CA ALA A 660 12.85 -33.74 3.64
C ALA A 660 13.74 -32.49 3.72
N TRP A 661 14.90 -32.52 3.07
CA TRP A 661 15.84 -31.40 3.12
C TRP A 661 16.44 -31.10 1.75
N CYS A 662 16.73 -29.83 1.46
CA CYS A 662 17.50 -29.46 0.27
C CYS A 662 18.54 -28.38 0.56
N GLU A 663 19.59 -28.40 -0.23
CA GLU A 663 20.50 -27.25 -0.37
C GLU A 663 19.87 -26.23 -1.32
N GLU A 664 20.19 -24.96 -1.09
CA GLU A 664 20.07 -23.92 -2.10
C GLU A 664 20.68 -24.37 -3.43
N SER A 665 20.07 -23.96 -4.54
CA SER A 665 20.55 -24.34 -5.88
C SER A 665 22.01 -23.94 -6.08
N ASP A 666 22.78 -24.73 -6.83
CA ASP A 666 24.16 -24.41 -7.20
C ASP A 666 24.23 -23.24 -8.23
N GLU A 667 23.14 -22.50 -8.42
CA GLU A 667 23.16 -21.34 -9.31
C GLU A 667 24.11 -20.29 -8.74
N VAL A 668 25.10 -19.91 -9.54
CA VAL A 668 26.19 -18.94 -9.23
C VAL A 668 25.66 -17.55 -8.83
N ASN A 669 24.35 -17.35 -8.87
CA ASN A 669 23.68 -16.06 -8.92
C ASN A 669 22.72 -15.82 -7.74
N SER A 670 22.77 -16.61 -6.66
CA SER A 670 21.88 -16.34 -5.53
C SER A 670 22.32 -15.11 -4.75
N SER A 671 21.36 -14.24 -4.41
CA SER A 671 21.64 -13.03 -3.64
C SER A 671 21.45 -13.24 -2.16
N THR A 672 22.11 -12.41 -1.35
CA THR A 672 21.91 -12.36 0.10
C THR A 672 20.46 -12.06 0.51
N PHE A 673 19.61 -11.59 -0.41
CA PHE A 673 18.20 -11.29 -0.14
C PHE A 673 17.24 -12.32 -0.71
N VAL A 674 17.55 -12.93 -1.85
CA VAL A 674 16.70 -13.92 -2.51
C VAL A 674 17.54 -15.15 -2.81
N ARG A 675 17.15 -16.26 -2.20
CA ARG A 675 17.79 -17.57 -2.32
C ARG A 675 16.88 -18.47 -3.13
N HIS A 676 17.34 -18.84 -4.33
CA HIS A 676 16.60 -19.70 -5.23
C HIS A 676 16.83 -21.17 -4.85
N CYS A 677 15.78 -21.86 -4.41
CA CYS A 677 15.87 -23.29 -4.08
C CYS A 677 15.54 -24.15 -5.30
N ARG A 678 14.39 -23.90 -5.95
CA ARG A 678 13.87 -24.66 -7.11
C ARG A 678 13.92 -26.18 -6.87
N ARG A 679 13.44 -26.64 -5.71
CA ARG A 679 13.43 -28.06 -5.31
C ARG A 679 12.02 -28.51 -5.00
N VAL A 680 11.71 -29.76 -5.37
CA VAL A 680 10.42 -30.41 -5.11
C VAL A 680 10.63 -31.56 -4.12
N PHE A 681 9.83 -31.53 -3.07
CA PHE A 681 9.74 -32.55 -2.04
C PHE A 681 8.45 -33.35 -2.23
N TYR A 682 8.50 -34.66 -1.98
CA TYR A 682 7.35 -35.54 -2.12
C TYR A 682 7.13 -36.27 -0.81
N PHE A 683 5.97 -36.08 -0.19
CA PHE A 683 5.58 -36.70 1.07
C PHE A 683 4.46 -37.69 0.79
N GLN A 684 4.72 -38.98 1.02
CA GLN A 684 3.80 -40.08 0.69
C GLN A 684 2.93 -40.51 1.87
N ASP A 685 3.38 -40.24 3.10
CA ASP A 685 2.74 -40.70 4.33
C ASP A 685 1.88 -39.62 5.01
N VAL A 686 1.49 -38.56 4.29
CA VAL A 686 0.72 -37.43 4.82
C VAL A 686 -0.77 -37.65 4.53
N ASP A 687 -1.58 -37.81 5.57
CA ASP A 687 -3.04 -38.01 5.46
C ASP A 687 -3.74 -36.71 5.06
N VAL A 688 -3.83 -36.48 3.75
CA VAL A 688 -4.53 -35.35 3.13
C VAL A 688 -5.94 -35.77 2.74
N ASP A 689 -6.93 -35.38 3.54
CA ASP A 689 -8.35 -35.49 3.18
C ASP A 689 -8.93 -34.09 2.90
N ASP A 690 -10.12 -34.03 2.31
CA ASP A 690 -10.75 -32.76 1.91
C ASP A 690 -11.00 -31.81 3.10
N GLU A 691 -10.97 -32.32 4.35
CA GLU A 691 -11.21 -31.54 5.58
C GLU A 691 -9.93 -31.25 6.37
N SER A 692 -8.80 -31.87 6.03
CA SER A 692 -7.56 -31.76 6.81
C SER A 692 -6.78 -30.49 6.46
N LEU A 693 -6.08 -29.96 7.46
CA LEU A 693 -5.09 -28.92 7.30
C LEU A 693 -3.71 -29.57 7.42
N VAL A 694 -2.91 -29.44 6.37
CA VAL A 694 -1.50 -29.82 6.38
C VAL A 694 -0.68 -28.64 6.87
N GLU A 695 0.11 -28.84 7.91
CA GLU A 695 1.01 -27.84 8.43
C GLU A 695 2.41 -28.07 7.87
N ILE A 696 2.92 -27.10 7.10
CA ILE A 696 4.25 -27.16 6.51
C ILE A 696 5.18 -26.25 7.32
N HIS A 697 6.26 -26.82 7.85
CA HIS A 697 7.33 -26.12 8.53
C HIS A 697 8.54 -26.05 7.62
N PHE A 698 9.18 -24.89 7.60
CA PHE A 698 10.45 -24.66 6.93
C PHE A 698 11.47 -24.27 7.99
N HIS A 699 12.60 -24.96 8.06
CA HIS A 699 13.73 -24.60 8.89
C HIS A 699 14.93 -24.29 8.00
N VAL A 700 15.39 -23.05 8.02
CA VAL A 700 16.48 -22.58 7.15
C VAL A 700 17.77 -22.50 7.95
N HIS A 701 18.83 -23.12 7.44
CA HIS A 701 20.12 -23.26 8.12
C HIS A 701 21.30 -22.99 7.16
N HIS A 702 22.50 -22.76 7.70
CA HIS A 702 23.71 -22.68 6.89
C HIS A 702 24.13 -24.05 6.36
N LEU A 703 24.64 -24.08 5.13
CA LEU A 703 25.24 -25.28 4.55
C LEU A 703 26.62 -25.54 5.18
N GLY A 704 26.79 -26.68 5.86
CA GLY A 704 28.10 -27.17 6.34
C GLY A 704 28.45 -26.85 7.80
N GLU A 705 27.78 -25.89 8.44
CA GLU A 705 27.88 -25.66 9.89
C GLU A 705 26.51 -25.91 10.54
N LYS A 706 26.43 -26.80 11.55
CA LYS A 706 25.26 -26.89 12.46
C LYS A 706 25.21 -25.69 13.42
N ARG A 707 25.51 -24.48 12.93
CA ARG A 707 25.28 -23.25 13.68
C ARG A 707 23.88 -22.76 13.30
N PRO A 708 22.99 -22.55 14.27
CA PRO A 708 21.63 -22.15 13.98
C PRO A 708 21.65 -20.75 13.37
N LEU A 709 21.21 -20.63 12.12
CA LEU A 709 20.24 -19.59 11.82
C LEU A 709 18.90 -20.16 12.30
N PRO A 710 18.20 -19.53 13.25
CA PRO A 710 16.92 -20.03 13.70
C PRO A 710 15.80 -19.43 12.84
N TYR A 711 15.96 -19.47 11.53
CA TYR A 711 14.93 -18.99 10.62
C TYR A 711 13.90 -20.10 10.42
N THR A 712 12.67 -19.85 10.87
CA THR A 712 11.56 -20.78 10.72
C THR A 712 10.40 -20.13 10.02
N ALA A 713 9.72 -20.87 9.16
CA ALA A 713 8.45 -20.43 8.58
C ALA A 713 7.41 -21.53 8.72
N ARG A 714 6.15 -21.14 8.87
CA ARG A 714 5.02 -22.08 8.99
C ARG A 714 3.89 -21.65 8.09
N ALA A 715 3.30 -22.61 7.38
CA ALA A 715 2.07 -22.42 6.62
C ALA A 715 1.04 -23.50 6.93
N LEU A 716 -0.23 -23.11 6.88
CA LEU A 716 -1.37 -24.03 6.93
C LEU A 716 -1.93 -24.17 5.52
N VAL A 717 -1.91 -25.38 4.99
CA VAL A 717 -2.32 -25.72 3.63
C VAL A 717 -3.60 -26.56 3.71
N PRO A 718 -4.69 -26.18 3.03
CA PRO A 718 -5.89 -26.99 3.00
C PRO A 718 -5.67 -28.27 2.19
N GLY A 719 -6.25 -29.37 2.64
CA GLY A 719 -6.19 -30.66 1.96
C GLY A 719 -6.96 -30.68 0.64
N ALA A 720 -7.96 -29.82 0.47
CA ALA A 720 -8.58 -29.55 -0.82
C ALA A 720 -7.89 -28.36 -1.51
N LEU A 721 -7.12 -28.64 -2.57
CA LEU A 721 -6.51 -27.62 -3.43
C LEU A 721 -7.29 -27.45 -4.73
N GLU A 722 -7.47 -26.21 -5.19
CA GLU A 722 -8.05 -25.94 -6.50
C GLU A 722 -7.15 -26.53 -7.59
N GLN A 723 -7.70 -27.41 -8.42
CA GLN A 723 -6.95 -28.10 -9.48
C GLN A 723 -5.70 -28.85 -8.98
N ASN A 724 -5.70 -29.27 -7.72
CA ASN A 724 -4.57 -29.92 -7.06
C ASN A 724 -3.27 -29.09 -7.02
N TYR A 725 -3.35 -27.76 -7.11
CA TYR A 725 -2.18 -26.87 -7.07
C TYR A 725 -2.51 -25.54 -6.40
N ARG A 726 -1.59 -25.03 -5.56
CA ARG A 726 -1.67 -23.66 -5.06
C ARG A 726 -0.31 -23.12 -4.65
N MET A 727 -0.09 -21.83 -4.94
CA MET A 727 1.03 -21.05 -4.43
C MET A 727 0.74 -20.53 -3.02
N PHE A 728 1.77 -20.52 -2.18
CA PHE A 728 1.74 -20.05 -0.81
C PHE A 728 2.98 -19.21 -0.49
N GLU A 729 2.84 -18.37 0.53
CA GLU A 729 3.93 -17.68 1.17
C GLU A 729 3.86 -17.98 2.67
N ALA A 730 5.00 -18.26 3.30
CA ALA A 730 5.12 -18.41 4.73
C ALA A 730 6.05 -17.34 5.28
N ILE A 731 5.65 -16.64 6.35
CA ILE A 731 6.51 -15.65 7.00
C ILE A 731 7.69 -16.37 7.65
N LEU A 732 8.90 -15.95 7.29
CA LEU A 732 10.16 -16.40 7.86
C LEU A 732 10.47 -15.56 9.10
N ARG A 733 10.70 -16.23 10.23
CA ARG A 733 10.91 -15.62 11.55
C ARG A 733 12.20 -16.09 12.18
N GLU A 734 12.81 -15.22 12.97
CA GLU A 734 13.86 -15.57 13.93
C GLU A 734 13.30 -16.27 15.17
N GLU A 735 14.20 -16.77 16.02
CA GLU A 735 13.92 -17.44 17.30
C GLU A 735 13.07 -16.58 18.27
N ASP A 736 13.14 -15.25 18.14
CA ASP A 736 12.39 -14.27 18.94
C ASP A 736 11.07 -13.81 18.28
N GLU A 737 10.63 -14.54 17.25
CA GLU A 737 9.45 -14.25 16.41
C GLU A 737 9.58 -12.99 15.53
N HIS A 738 10.76 -12.37 15.43
CA HIS A 738 10.98 -11.26 14.51
C HIS A 738 10.87 -11.72 13.06
N GLU A 739 10.04 -11.03 12.27
CA GLU A 739 9.86 -11.32 10.85
C GLU A 739 11.08 -10.84 10.05
N VAL A 740 11.78 -11.79 9.43
CA VAL A 740 13.02 -11.53 8.68
C VAL A 740 12.88 -11.79 7.19
N GLY A 741 11.77 -12.38 6.76
CA GLY A 741 11.59 -12.75 5.37
C GLY A 741 10.32 -13.53 5.09
N LEU A 742 10.31 -14.20 3.94
CA LEU A 742 9.25 -15.05 3.44
C LEU A 742 9.86 -16.28 2.76
N VAL A 743 9.15 -17.41 2.83
CA VAL A 743 9.38 -18.58 1.99
C VAL A 743 8.26 -18.64 0.97
N ARG A 744 8.59 -18.58 -0.33
CA ARG A 744 7.67 -18.81 -1.44
C ARG A 744 7.71 -20.27 -1.85
N PHE A 745 6.56 -20.91 -1.89
CA PHE A 745 6.45 -22.31 -2.27
C PHE A 745 5.11 -22.61 -2.93
N ASP A 746 5.06 -23.69 -3.71
CA ASP A 746 3.80 -24.28 -4.16
C ASP A 746 3.56 -25.65 -3.55
N VAL A 747 2.28 -26.01 -3.47
CA VAL A 747 1.85 -27.34 -3.03
C VAL A 747 0.99 -27.98 -4.11
N ARG A 748 1.19 -29.28 -4.32
CA ARG A 748 0.40 -30.11 -5.21
C ARG A 748 -0.02 -31.42 -4.56
N LEU A 749 -1.16 -31.92 -4.99
CA LEU A 749 -1.61 -33.28 -4.69
C LEU A 749 -1.61 -34.10 -5.97
N MET A 750 -0.92 -35.23 -5.94
CA MET A 750 -0.73 -36.07 -7.13
C MET A 750 -0.74 -37.54 -6.78
N SER A 751 -0.98 -38.38 -7.77
CA SER A 751 -0.80 -39.83 -7.65
C SER A 751 0.67 -40.22 -7.58
N LEU A 752 0.95 -41.40 -7.00
CA LEU A 752 2.29 -41.98 -6.94
C LEU A 752 2.90 -42.16 -8.34
N ASN A 753 2.07 -42.50 -9.34
CA ASN A 753 2.51 -42.66 -10.73
C ASN A 753 3.03 -41.33 -11.31
N VAL A 754 2.29 -40.24 -11.11
CA VAL A 754 2.70 -38.90 -11.56
C VAL A 754 3.99 -38.46 -10.89
N MET A 755 4.13 -38.69 -9.59
CA MET A 755 5.38 -38.45 -8.85
C MET A 755 6.57 -39.18 -9.48
N GLN A 756 6.43 -40.47 -9.80
CA GLN A 756 7.50 -41.27 -10.41
C GLN A 756 7.87 -40.76 -11.82
N GLU A 757 6.88 -40.35 -12.62
CA GLU A 757 7.10 -39.75 -13.94
C GLU A 757 7.82 -38.41 -13.85
N GLU A 758 7.44 -37.56 -12.89
CA GLU A 758 8.13 -36.31 -12.59
C GLU A 758 9.59 -36.54 -12.18
N GLN A 759 9.85 -37.47 -11.27
CA GLN A 759 11.22 -37.84 -10.86
C GLN A 759 12.07 -38.39 -12.02
N LYS A 760 11.44 -39.02 -13.01
CA LYS A 760 12.14 -39.47 -14.23
C LYS A 760 12.44 -38.30 -15.16
N ARG A 761 11.47 -37.41 -15.39
CA ARG A 761 11.63 -36.24 -16.28
C ARG A 761 12.60 -35.21 -15.73
N SER A 762 12.59 -34.96 -14.42
CA SER A 762 13.49 -34.00 -13.78
C SER A 762 14.97 -34.33 -14.02
N LYS A 763 15.32 -35.62 -14.09
CA LYS A 763 16.68 -36.10 -14.38
C LYS A 763 17.14 -35.84 -15.82
N THR A 764 16.21 -35.65 -16.75
CA THR A 764 16.49 -35.42 -18.17
C THR A 764 16.17 -33.99 -18.62
N TRP A 765 15.70 -33.12 -17.70
CA TRP A 765 15.28 -31.76 -18.02
C TRP A 765 16.48 -30.88 -18.39
N SER A 766 16.64 -30.62 -19.68
CA SER A 766 17.77 -29.88 -20.24
C SER A 766 17.43 -28.39 -20.45
N ASN A 767 18.46 -27.57 -20.72
CA ASN A 767 18.26 -26.17 -21.12
C ASN A 767 17.49 -26.03 -22.45
N ASP A 768 17.63 -27.00 -23.35
CA ASP A 768 16.84 -27.01 -24.59
C ASP A 768 15.36 -27.26 -24.28
N ASP A 769 15.04 -28.16 -23.34
CA ASP A 769 13.66 -28.39 -22.87
C ASP A 769 13.08 -27.13 -22.20
N ARG A 770 13.86 -26.46 -21.34
CA ARG A 770 13.48 -25.18 -20.72
C ARG A 770 13.14 -24.12 -21.77
N ARG A 771 13.96 -24.00 -22.82
CA ARG A 771 13.70 -23.05 -23.92
C ARG A 771 12.40 -23.37 -24.66
N VAL A 772 12.18 -24.64 -25.01
CA VAL A 772 10.96 -25.07 -25.70
C VAL A 772 9.73 -24.83 -24.82
N TYR A 773 9.82 -25.19 -23.54
CA TYR A 773 8.75 -24.97 -22.57
C TYR A 773 8.44 -23.48 -22.37
N ALA A 774 9.45 -22.62 -22.25
CA ALA A 774 9.27 -21.17 -22.13
C ALA A 774 8.54 -20.56 -23.34
N LEU A 775 8.85 -21.02 -24.56
CA LEU A 775 8.15 -20.58 -25.77
C LEU A 775 6.68 -21.03 -25.78
N ASP A 776 6.40 -22.28 -25.41
CA ASP A 776 5.02 -22.79 -25.33
C ASP A 776 4.22 -22.09 -24.23
N LEU A 777 4.83 -21.94 -23.05
CA LEU A 777 4.27 -21.21 -21.93
C LEU A 777 3.93 -19.77 -22.34
N GLY A 778 4.87 -19.09 -23.00
CA GLY A 778 4.67 -17.71 -23.46
C GLY A 778 3.57 -17.61 -24.52
N GLN A 779 3.50 -18.57 -25.45
CA GLN A 779 2.44 -18.63 -26.45
C GLN A 779 1.06 -18.71 -25.78
N ARG A 780 0.87 -19.67 -24.87
CA ARG A 780 -0.41 -19.87 -24.16
C ARG A 780 -0.76 -18.69 -23.26
N TYR A 781 0.22 -18.16 -22.54
CA TYR A 781 0.05 -16.98 -21.70
C TYR A 781 -0.44 -15.79 -22.51
N GLY A 782 0.13 -15.58 -23.70
CA GLY A 782 -0.31 -14.54 -24.63
C GLY A 782 -1.70 -14.76 -25.22
N GLU A 783 -2.08 -16.01 -25.54
CA GLU A 783 -3.43 -16.34 -26.04
C GLU A 783 -4.51 -16.08 -24.98
N LEU A 784 -4.23 -16.43 -23.73
CA LEU A 784 -5.13 -16.18 -22.62
C LEU A 784 -5.24 -14.67 -22.33
N LEU A 785 -4.12 -13.95 -22.32
CA LEU A 785 -4.10 -12.49 -22.18
C LEU A 785 -4.92 -11.83 -23.30
N LYS A 786 -4.72 -12.26 -24.53
CA LYS A 786 -5.48 -11.82 -25.70
C LYS A 786 -6.99 -12.04 -25.51
N MET A 787 -7.39 -13.27 -25.19
CA MET A 787 -8.79 -13.63 -24.97
C MET A 787 -9.46 -12.77 -23.89
N TYR A 788 -8.77 -12.51 -22.78
CA TYR A 788 -9.33 -11.64 -21.75
C TYR A 788 -9.49 -10.21 -22.25
N LEU A 789 -8.44 -9.66 -22.87
CA LEU A 789 -8.48 -8.28 -23.38
C LEU A 789 -9.62 -8.09 -24.37
N ASP A 790 -9.83 -9.06 -25.26
CA ASP A 790 -10.89 -9.06 -26.27
C ASP A 790 -12.31 -9.18 -25.68
N ASN A 791 -12.47 -9.87 -24.54
CA ASN A 791 -13.76 -10.08 -23.87
C ASN A 791 -14.11 -9.02 -22.80
N SER A 792 -13.20 -8.08 -22.54
CA SER A 792 -13.34 -7.08 -21.46
C SER A 792 -13.96 -5.73 -21.90
N ASP A 793 -14.53 -5.70 -23.11
CA ASP A 793 -15.38 -4.63 -23.67
C ASP A 793 -16.85 -4.83 -23.27
#